data_AF-A0A2A2RQY4-F1
#
_entry.id   AF-A0A2A2RQY4-F1
#
_cell.length_a   1.000
_cell.length_b   1.000
_cell.length_c   1.000
_cell.angle_alpha   90.00
_cell.angle_beta   90.00
_cell.angle_gamma   90.00
#
_symmetry.space_group_name_H-M   'P 1'
#
loop_
_entity.id
_entity.type
_entity.pdbx_description
1 polymer ?
#
loop_
_entity_poly.entity_id
_entity_poly.type
_entity_poly.pdbx_seq_one_letter_code
_entity_poly.pdbx_strand_id
1 'polypeptide(L)'
;MMNHRTTPDVVFLASSNSRNCGARCLALLGLIGVLLFGAPVAARAAASPGITNLSTVTNPSLDARTVVNFGTINAVDTSFGLFLFQTINNLHFTNAISGRMIGDVGFDLQFVTSDGGSRAPASSIVNQGFIQADTILLSATNLVNSGQLRAGAAGVLQLQGSNVNVSRSVLSATDISTISGVGQGFRFVDTNGVVTYENPTAITDLYWGAGTNNVMSTRGFGMFLPGLNFSLLPPQISSPSHEVQSVLGGLGSLTTFEQIFGTNFAPFVRRTQQGTNVNIQVVFVQTNTANTNLAVDVRFASLSGGGGGSFFSGMTPIMRFSTFGSDITTGTLYTNNLFFADYINVQTNSVLSDNILTSSSRPAAYELTRRAFYEQYFDSTFFSFTTNAVLTNNFFYEPGFDQDTITNNFYAAYQVAVGNASFGPGTASYVPHLDDPTNFPGRIDITANTLDLTGARLRAENFVSIRANNLSSSVGTLIEAPFIQLDIANTNSTLTLTNFAPAEVARLNGTLSFYSTTWTNNLTNATPALTYRYHVLIVDASQLSGTTPVTLQEFTARGTNVVINNPLNIGRAVQVNSPAVTFSSSSTLILPLLAITNLTATNFPTVEFFTNHGFISVPVQCQLGSDRPTPITSLVNRGVISANSIEFSALNFESSGTNQTVAFGTGVGGPISIRASTAKLDGGLTGGLLSAGGSILLEANDIKIRNHRLSTAGTLVLSPTNSLADVGASGSNRIDVALGFALTIKPATGDLLGTTIYSTAPFIGDVPHYWAGADFGPVTAGYSNNAALGRLLLDTSNNPAAINRLLFSGTGVSNALYVDYLDLAGTLTNDLAGHLFVDTNMVLYFANANVAPESLDGQLGGRLRWVKDYAGLNTGVDVQLRDGRTVKVNVGKLNSQVLDSDADGIVNASDLSPFDGIVINSQVTFTNVPPLTAFVTWEAAAQTVYQVEVNTNLLGGAWQLLANFTNSATTNRVVIFTDVVPASSRERFFRISYQP
;
A
#
# COMPACT_ATOMS: atom_id res chain seq x y z
N MET A 1 -14.58 55.30 14.70
CA MET A 1 -15.20 56.08 15.79
C MET A 1 -14.88 55.39 17.11
N MET A 2 -14.47 56.19 18.09
CA MET A 2 -14.19 55.82 19.47
C MET A 2 -15.32 54.98 20.10
N ASN A 3 -14.99 54.00 20.95
CA ASN A 3 -15.10 54.22 22.40
C ASN A 3 -14.56 53.07 23.25
N HIS A 4 -14.04 53.51 24.39
CA HIS A 4 -13.33 52.85 25.48
C HIS A 4 -14.29 52.27 26.53
N ARG A 5 -13.71 51.49 27.47
CA ARG A 5 -14.17 51.13 28.86
C ARG A 5 -15.18 49.98 28.93
N THR A 6 -15.16 49.06 29.91
CA THR A 6 -14.65 49.08 31.29
C THR A 6 -14.70 47.65 31.86
N THR A 7 -13.67 47.24 32.59
CA THR A 7 -13.77 46.25 33.69
C THR A 7 -14.33 46.92 34.94
N PRO A 8 -14.94 46.14 35.86
CA PRO A 8 -14.75 46.43 37.27
C PRO A 8 -14.47 45.18 38.12
N ASP A 9 -13.43 45.30 38.96
CA ASP A 9 -13.27 44.61 40.23
C ASP A 9 -14.16 45.25 41.31
N VAL A 10 -14.70 44.44 42.24
CA VAL A 10 -15.13 44.82 43.60
C VAL A 10 -14.91 43.58 44.49
N VAL A 11 -13.84 43.46 45.27
CA VAL A 11 -13.55 43.98 46.63
C VAL A 11 -14.42 43.35 47.74
N PHE A 12 -13.77 42.73 48.74
CA PHE A 12 -13.93 43.04 50.17
C PHE A 12 -12.75 42.53 51.04
N LEU A 13 -12.12 43.47 51.75
CA LEU A 13 -11.23 43.36 52.93
C LEU A 13 -12.05 42.89 54.17
N ALA A 14 -11.53 42.44 55.33
CA ALA A 14 -10.46 42.94 56.20
C ALA A 14 -10.23 41.92 57.37
N SER A 15 -8.99 41.59 57.77
CA SER A 15 -8.22 42.10 58.94
C SER A 15 -8.66 41.68 60.36
N SER A 16 -7.74 41.13 61.17
CA SER A 16 -7.35 41.73 62.48
C SER A 16 -6.07 41.10 63.12
N ASN A 17 -5.06 41.96 63.27
CA ASN A 17 -4.06 42.14 64.33
C ASN A 17 -3.66 40.99 65.30
N SER A 18 -2.35 40.74 65.45
CA SER A 18 -1.50 41.52 66.36
C SER A 18 0.00 41.19 66.23
N ARG A 19 0.83 42.24 66.26
CA ARG A 19 2.28 42.22 66.56
C ARG A 19 2.49 42.94 67.90
N ASN A 20 3.44 42.47 68.70
CA ASN A 20 4.27 43.24 69.64
C ASN A 20 5.56 42.41 69.83
N CYS A 21 6.74 42.79 69.31
CA CYS A 21 7.69 43.80 69.82
C CYS A 21 8.28 43.48 71.22
N GLY A 22 9.61 43.36 71.32
CA GLY A 22 10.34 43.72 72.54
C GLY A 22 11.55 42.86 72.91
N ALA A 23 12.75 43.40 72.66
CA ALA A 23 14.06 42.87 72.99
C ALA A 23 14.40 42.74 74.49
N ARG A 24 15.39 41.87 74.79
CA ARG A 24 16.49 41.90 75.81
C ARG A 24 16.76 40.44 76.24
N CYS A 25 17.98 39.90 76.30
CA CYS A 25 19.20 40.47 76.86
C CYS A 25 20.43 39.65 76.39
N LEU A 26 21.52 40.34 76.06
CA LEU A 26 22.87 39.79 76.06
C LEU A 26 23.34 39.64 77.52
N ALA A 27 23.72 38.43 77.90
CA ALA A 27 24.72 38.03 78.92
C ALA A 27 24.49 36.54 79.16
N LEU A 28 25.38 35.61 78.79
CA LEU A 28 26.64 35.43 79.48
C LEU A 28 27.54 34.49 78.63
N LEU A 29 28.72 34.97 78.28
CA LEU A 29 29.87 34.18 77.85
C LEU A 29 30.48 33.48 79.08
N GLY A 30 30.83 32.19 78.97
CA GLY A 30 31.89 31.58 79.78
C GLY A 30 31.54 30.25 80.46
N LEU A 31 32.28 29.19 80.09
CA LEU A 31 32.29 27.81 80.63
C LEU A 31 31.00 27.02 80.34
N ILE A 32 30.98 26.01 79.47
CA ILE A 32 31.75 24.77 79.54
C ILE A 32 32.13 24.34 78.11
N GLY A 33 33.40 24.54 77.76
CA GLY A 33 34.07 23.66 76.81
C GLY A 33 34.54 22.42 77.56
N VAL A 34 34.59 21.28 76.86
CA VAL A 34 35.00 19.95 77.34
C VAL A 34 33.86 19.14 77.99
N LEU A 35 33.03 18.52 77.15
CA LEU A 35 32.50 17.14 77.30
C LEU A 35 31.36 16.94 76.28
N LEU A 36 31.70 16.50 75.06
CA LEU A 36 30.89 15.67 74.14
C LEU A 36 31.57 15.64 72.75
N PHE A 37 32.85 15.25 72.72
CA PHE A 37 33.36 14.48 71.59
C PHE A 37 33.06 13.02 71.89
N GLY A 38 32.36 12.33 70.98
CA GLY A 38 32.21 10.88 71.04
C GLY A 38 30.78 10.35 71.03
N ALA A 39 29.94 10.77 70.07
CA ALA A 39 29.04 9.81 69.45
C ALA A 39 29.69 9.45 68.10
N PRO A 40 30.14 8.19 67.88
CA PRO A 40 30.57 7.81 66.56
C PRO A 40 29.38 8.00 65.63
N VAL A 41 29.52 8.82 64.60
CA VAL A 41 28.72 8.60 63.39
C VAL A 41 29.10 7.18 63.00
N ALA A 42 28.18 6.23 63.22
CA ALA A 42 28.38 4.85 62.81
C ALA A 42 28.80 4.90 61.34
N ALA A 43 30.03 4.48 61.05
CA ALA A 43 30.44 4.21 59.68
C ALA A 43 29.38 3.26 59.11
N ARG A 44 28.59 3.75 58.14
CA ARG A 44 27.62 2.91 57.43
C ARG A 44 28.41 1.72 56.87
N ALA A 45 27.92 0.52 57.14
CA ALA A 45 28.56 -0.72 56.74
C ALA A 45 28.92 -0.67 55.24
N ALA A 46 30.14 -1.08 54.91
CA ALA A 46 30.55 -1.22 53.52
C ALA A 46 29.61 -2.21 52.80
N ALA A 47 29.25 -1.91 51.55
CA ALA A 47 28.41 -2.80 50.74
C ALA A 47 28.99 -4.22 50.73
N SER A 48 28.11 -5.23 50.84
CA SER A 48 28.56 -6.62 50.82
C SER A 48 29.25 -6.93 49.48
N PRO A 49 30.38 -7.69 49.48
CA PRO A 49 31.03 -8.11 48.24
C PRO A 49 30.10 -8.91 47.32
N GLY A 50 29.14 -9.65 47.88
CA GLY A 50 28.14 -10.39 47.10
C GLY A 50 26.99 -10.97 47.92
N ILE A 51 25.86 -11.20 47.25
CA ILE A 51 24.67 -11.90 47.77
C ILE A 51 24.31 -13.03 46.82
N THR A 52 24.02 -14.21 47.36
CA THR A 52 23.45 -15.34 46.60
C THR A 52 22.12 -15.74 47.22
N ASN A 53 21.02 -15.66 46.46
CA ASN A 53 19.72 -16.14 46.90
C ASN A 53 19.47 -17.57 46.41
N LEU A 54 19.26 -18.50 47.35
CA LEU A 54 18.93 -19.90 47.09
C LEU A 54 17.49 -20.26 47.52
N SER A 55 16.72 -19.29 48.01
CA SER A 55 15.41 -19.50 48.64
C SER A 55 14.33 -18.57 48.05
N THR A 56 13.09 -18.71 48.52
CA THR A 56 12.03 -17.72 48.25
C THR A 56 12.12 -16.60 49.29
N VAL A 57 12.32 -15.37 48.83
CA VAL A 57 12.40 -14.16 49.66
C VAL A 57 11.38 -13.12 49.17
N THR A 58 10.80 -12.36 50.10
CA THR A 58 9.84 -11.30 49.79
C THR A 58 10.41 -9.95 50.23
N ASN A 59 10.44 -8.98 49.32
CA ASN A 59 11.01 -7.65 49.49
C ASN A 59 12.41 -7.66 50.17
N PRO A 60 13.38 -8.48 49.69
CA PRO A 60 14.71 -8.54 50.30
C PRO A 60 15.47 -7.23 50.10
N SER A 61 16.26 -6.83 51.10
CA SER A 61 17.25 -5.76 50.93
C SER A 61 18.45 -6.31 50.15
N LEU A 62 18.72 -5.73 48.97
CA LEU A 62 19.83 -6.13 48.09
C LEU A 62 20.84 -4.99 47.96
N ASP A 63 21.73 -4.86 48.94
CA ASP A 63 22.87 -3.94 48.94
C ASP A 63 24.19 -4.73 48.82
N ALA A 64 24.61 -4.98 47.58
CA ALA A 64 25.84 -5.72 47.29
C ALA A 64 26.36 -5.44 45.88
N ARG A 65 27.69 -5.50 45.73
CA ARG A 65 28.36 -5.31 44.43
C ARG A 65 27.94 -6.35 43.40
N THR A 66 27.72 -7.58 43.83
CA THR A 66 27.29 -8.72 43.01
C THR A 66 26.08 -9.41 43.64
N VAL A 67 25.05 -9.68 42.84
CA VAL A 67 23.85 -10.41 43.28
C VAL A 67 23.60 -11.56 42.30
N VAL A 68 23.44 -12.76 42.82
CA VAL A 68 23.08 -13.96 42.05
C VAL A 68 21.82 -14.59 42.63
N ASN A 69 20.77 -14.70 41.83
CA ASN A 69 19.50 -15.31 42.20
C ASN A 69 19.35 -16.70 41.57
N PHE A 70 19.27 -17.74 42.39
CA PHE A 70 18.87 -19.09 42.00
C PHE A 70 17.46 -19.46 42.50
N GLY A 71 16.97 -18.76 43.54
CA GLY A 71 15.65 -18.93 44.14
C GLY A 71 14.58 -17.97 43.58
N THR A 72 13.61 -17.58 44.41
CA THR A 72 12.53 -16.68 44.03
C THR A 72 12.64 -15.36 44.79
N ILE A 73 12.57 -14.23 44.09
CA ILE A 73 12.44 -12.90 44.67
C ILE A 73 11.04 -12.39 44.37
N ASN A 74 10.23 -12.19 45.41
CA ASN A 74 8.92 -11.56 45.31
C ASN A 74 9.04 -10.08 45.70
N ALA A 75 8.75 -9.18 44.77
CA ALA A 75 8.68 -7.74 44.97
C ALA A 75 7.21 -7.30 45.08
N VAL A 76 6.66 -7.40 46.29
CA VAL A 76 5.23 -7.13 46.55
C VAL A 76 5.09 -5.69 47.03
N ASP A 77 4.19 -4.92 46.43
CA ASP A 77 3.97 -3.55 46.88
C ASP A 77 3.04 -3.48 48.10
N THR A 78 3.59 -3.03 49.23
CA THR A 78 2.83 -2.82 50.48
C THR A 78 2.27 -1.38 50.60
N SER A 79 2.46 -0.54 49.58
CA SER A 79 2.31 0.93 49.65
C SER A 79 1.37 1.52 48.60
N PHE A 80 0.42 0.73 48.08
CA PHE A 80 -0.63 1.17 47.13
C PHE A 80 -0.16 1.60 45.72
N GLY A 81 0.89 0.99 45.16
CA GLY A 81 1.22 1.03 43.72
C GLY A 81 2.31 2.03 43.31
N LEU A 82 3.23 2.44 44.20
CA LEU A 82 4.02 3.66 43.99
C LEU A 82 5.52 3.47 43.69
N PHE A 83 6.14 2.30 43.92
CA PHE A 83 7.60 2.17 43.76
C PHE A 83 8.04 0.87 43.08
N LEU A 84 9.02 0.99 42.17
CA LEU A 84 9.73 -0.14 41.56
C LEU A 84 10.74 -0.73 42.54
N PHE A 85 10.90 -2.05 42.53
CA PHE A 85 11.94 -2.73 43.30
C PHE A 85 13.33 -2.40 42.72
N GLN A 86 14.23 -1.94 43.60
CA GLN A 86 15.58 -1.49 43.24
C GLN A 86 16.65 -2.25 44.02
N THR A 87 17.80 -2.44 43.39
CA THR A 87 19.04 -2.92 44.05
C THR A 87 19.98 -1.76 44.33
N ILE A 88 20.72 -1.82 45.42
CA ILE A 88 21.68 -0.79 45.84
C ILE A 88 23.12 -1.33 45.65
N ASN A 89 24.02 -0.45 45.20
CA ASN A 89 25.42 -0.71 44.91
C ASN A 89 25.69 -1.87 43.95
N ASN A 90 24.70 -2.29 43.16
CA ASN A 90 24.79 -3.47 42.32
C ASN A 90 25.44 -3.16 40.97
N LEU A 91 26.62 -3.74 40.74
CA LEU A 91 27.32 -3.68 39.45
C LEU A 91 27.08 -4.93 38.61
N HIS A 92 26.88 -6.08 39.27
CA HIS A 92 26.70 -7.36 38.60
C HIS A 92 25.44 -8.04 39.14
N PHE A 93 24.44 -8.22 38.28
CA PHE A 93 23.23 -8.95 38.60
C PHE A 93 23.13 -10.21 37.74
N THR A 94 22.77 -11.34 38.33
CA THR A 94 22.48 -12.57 37.59
C THR A 94 21.23 -13.23 38.14
N ASN A 95 20.18 -13.33 37.31
CA ASN A 95 19.07 -14.23 37.53
C ASN A 95 19.36 -15.55 36.80
N ALA A 96 19.78 -16.57 37.54
CA ALA A 96 20.16 -17.86 36.98
C ALA A 96 18.95 -18.56 36.34
N ILE A 97 19.19 -19.64 35.59
CA ILE A 97 18.12 -20.37 34.87
C ILE A 97 16.97 -20.86 35.77
N SER A 98 17.27 -21.20 37.03
CA SER A 98 16.26 -21.57 38.04
C SER A 98 15.63 -20.36 38.75
N GLY A 99 16.25 -19.19 38.61
CA GLY A 99 15.88 -17.97 39.32
C GLY A 99 14.57 -17.38 38.80
N ARG A 100 13.73 -16.98 39.73
CA ARG A 100 12.45 -16.29 39.47
C ARG A 100 12.44 -14.94 40.16
N MET A 101 11.93 -13.93 39.46
CA MET A 101 11.62 -12.62 40.01
C MET A 101 10.19 -12.26 39.64
N ILE A 102 9.35 -12.02 40.64
CA ILE A 102 7.93 -11.71 40.45
C ILE A 102 7.66 -10.40 41.19
N GLY A 103 7.18 -9.37 40.49
CA GLY A 103 6.89 -8.08 41.10
C GLY A 103 5.51 -7.56 40.72
N ASP A 104 4.80 -6.93 41.66
CA ASP A 104 3.47 -6.37 41.37
C ASP A 104 3.59 -5.14 40.47
N VAL A 105 4.37 -4.14 40.89
CA VAL A 105 4.59 -2.87 40.17
C VAL A 105 5.73 -2.99 39.16
N GLY A 106 6.90 -3.48 39.60
CA GLY A 106 8.03 -3.60 38.68
C GLY A 106 9.42 -3.66 39.29
N PHE A 107 10.40 -3.79 38.40
CA PHE A 107 11.83 -3.83 38.70
C PHE A 107 12.55 -2.68 37.99
N ASP A 108 13.46 -2.02 38.70
CA ASP A 108 14.42 -1.06 38.15
C ASP A 108 15.84 -1.52 38.55
N LEU A 109 16.49 -2.24 37.63
CA LEU A 109 17.82 -2.81 37.82
C LEU A 109 18.85 -1.94 37.10
N GLN A 110 19.55 -1.13 37.89
CA GLN A 110 20.65 -0.27 37.51
C GLN A 110 21.62 -0.09 38.69
N PHE A 111 22.77 0.53 38.47
CA PHE A 111 23.66 0.88 39.57
C PHE A 111 23.13 2.13 40.28
N VAL A 112 22.75 1.96 41.55
CA VAL A 112 22.31 3.05 42.44
C VAL A 112 23.27 3.10 43.64
N THR A 113 23.82 4.28 43.94
CA THR A 113 24.69 4.44 45.12
C THR A 113 23.91 4.31 46.43
N SER A 114 24.60 3.97 47.53
CA SER A 114 23.99 3.79 48.87
C SER A 114 23.25 5.01 49.44
N ASP A 115 23.50 6.19 48.92
CA ASP A 115 22.78 7.43 49.25
C ASP A 115 21.57 7.69 48.34
N GLY A 116 21.33 6.83 47.35
CA GLY A 116 20.29 6.98 46.33
C GLY A 116 20.53 8.12 45.35
N GLY A 117 21.63 8.87 45.51
CA GLY A 117 21.86 10.15 44.85
C GLY A 117 22.48 10.05 43.45
N SER A 118 23.18 8.96 43.14
CA SER A 118 23.80 8.73 41.83
C SER A 118 23.29 7.45 41.17
N ARG A 119 22.94 7.55 39.89
CA ARG A 119 22.46 6.44 39.05
C ARG A 119 23.34 6.30 37.81
N ALA A 120 23.67 5.08 37.46
CA ALA A 120 24.42 4.74 36.25
C ALA A 120 24.02 3.33 35.76
N PRO A 121 24.34 2.96 34.51
CA PRO A 121 24.21 1.58 34.07
C PRO A 121 25.04 0.64 34.94
N ALA A 122 24.49 -0.51 35.32
CA ALA A 122 25.26 -1.58 35.95
C ALA A 122 26.35 -2.08 34.98
N SER A 123 27.40 -2.75 35.48
CA SER A 123 28.43 -3.32 34.59
C SER A 123 27.90 -4.51 33.79
N SER A 124 27.12 -5.38 34.44
CA SER A 124 26.49 -6.52 33.78
C SER A 124 25.17 -6.92 34.42
N ILE A 125 24.15 -7.15 33.60
CA ILE A 125 22.90 -7.83 33.99
C ILE A 125 22.74 -9.06 33.11
N VAL A 126 22.57 -10.22 33.75
CA VAL A 126 22.36 -11.50 33.07
C VAL A 126 21.04 -12.11 33.55
N ASN A 127 20.08 -12.30 32.65
CA ASN A 127 18.86 -13.06 32.91
C ASN A 127 18.84 -14.34 32.08
N GLN A 128 18.90 -15.48 32.75
CA GLN A 128 18.69 -16.80 32.16
C GLN A 128 17.37 -17.43 32.63
N GLY A 129 16.82 -16.93 33.74
CA GLY A 129 15.59 -17.40 34.35
C GLY A 129 14.36 -16.61 33.90
N PHE A 130 13.45 -16.39 34.85
CA PHE A 130 12.15 -15.77 34.60
C PHE A 130 12.00 -14.48 35.42
N ILE A 131 11.69 -13.37 34.77
CA ILE A 131 11.32 -12.10 35.41
C ILE A 131 9.94 -11.68 34.89
N GLN A 132 9.00 -11.46 35.81
CA GLN A 132 7.66 -11.01 35.50
C GLN A 132 7.23 -9.89 36.44
N ALA A 133 6.74 -8.79 35.87
CA ALA A 133 6.12 -7.69 36.61
C ALA A 133 5.37 -6.77 35.65
N ASP A 134 4.66 -5.75 36.12
CA ASP A 134 4.06 -4.76 35.21
C ASP A 134 5.13 -3.94 34.48
N THR A 135 6.13 -3.42 35.20
CA THR A 135 7.23 -2.64 34.61
C THR A 135 8.59 -3.30 34.84
N ILE A 136 9.42 -3.42 33.81
CA ILE A 136 10.79 -3.97 33.91
C ILE A 136 11.75 -3.01 33.22
N LEU A 137 12.61 -2.35 33.99
CA LEU A 137 13.63 -1.43 33.50
C LEU A 137 15.01 -2.01 33.81
N LEU A 138 15.77 -2.36 32.78
CA LEU A 138 17.12 -2.91 32.91
C LEU A 138 18.13 -2.00 32.22
N SER A 139 19.11 -1.48 32.97
CA SER A 139 20.18 -0.63 32.43
C SER A 139 21.57 -1.14 32.82
N ALA A 140 22.36 -1.59 31.83
CA ALA A 140 23.71 -2.09 32.04
C ALA A 140 24.64 -1.92 30.83
N THR A 141 25.95 -1.79 31.04
CA THR A 141 26.94 -1.82 29.95
C THR A 141 26.83 -3.11 29.13
N ASN A 142 26.73 -4.26 29.81
CA ASN A 142 26.51 -5.56 29.17
C ASN A 142 25.21 -6.18 29.70
N LEU A 143 24.21 -6.34 28.84
CA LEU A 143 22.94 -6.93 29.18
C LEU A 143 22.76 -8.21 28.36
N VAL A 144 22.62 -9.34 29.05
CA VAL A 144 22.34 -10.63 28.42
C VAL A 144 21.02 -11.15 28.95
N ASN A 145 20.07 -11.40 28.05
CA ASN A 145 18.85 -12.10 28.33
C ASN A 145 18.77 -13.34 27.44
N SER A 146 18.86 -14.52 28.03
CA SER A 146 18.57 -15.80 27.36
C SER A 146 17.38 -16.53 27.99
N GLY A 147 16.71 -15.87 28.96
CA GLY A 147 15.52 -16.35 29.64
C GLY A 147 14.25 -15.62 29.15
N GLN A 148 13.32 -15.39 30.08
CA GLN A 148 12.07 -14.66 29.80
C GLN A 148 11.98 -13.39 30.63
N LEU A 149 11.60 -12.29 29.96
CA LEU A 149 11.17 -11.06 30.58
C LEU A 149 9.73 -10.78 30.15
N ARG A 150 8.81 -10.71 31.11
CA ARG A 150 7.38 -10.53 30.83
C ARG A 150 6.81 -9.35 31.61
N ALA A 151 6.55 -8.28 30.87
CA ALA A 151 5.88 -7.08 31.32
C ALA A 151 4.36 -7.19 31.17
N GLY A 152 3.62 -6.47 32.02
CA GLY A 152 2.16 -6.38 31.93
C GLY A 152 1.67 -5.66 30.67
N ALA A 153 0.45 -5.96 30.23
CA ALA A 153 -0.22 -5.39 29.05
C ALA A 153 -0.40 -3.86 29.10
N ALA A 154 -0.34 -3.26 30.29
CA ALA A 154 -0.36 -1.80 30.48
C ALA A 154 1.04 -1.22 30.82
N GLY A 155 2.06 -2.07 30.92
CA GLY A 155 3.37 -1.71 31.44
C GLY A 155 4.44 -1.49 30.37
N VAL A 156 5.69 -1.42 30.83
CA VAL A 156 6.86 -1.11 29.99
C VAL A 156 7.96 -2.12 30.24
N LEU A 157 8.48 -2.71 29.17
CA LEU A 157 9.71 -3.49 29.19
C LEU A 157 10.84 -2.69 28.52
N GLN A 158 11.80 -2.20 29.29
CA GLN A 158 12.91 -1.41 28.78
C GLN A 158 14.26 -2.08 29.01
N LEU A 159 15.05 -2.22 27.94
CA LEU A 159 16.43 -2.71 27.95
C LEU A 159 17.37 -1.63 27.40
N GLN A 160 18.32 -1.20 28.21
CA GLN A 160 19.32 -0.21 27.83
C GLN A 160 20.74 -0.73 28.08
N GLY A 161 21.60 -0.66 27.07
CA GLY A 161 23.01 -1.00 27.28
C GLY A 161 23.96 -0.68 26.14
N SER A 162 25.25 -0.92 26.36
CA SER A 162 26.23 -0.84 25.26
C SER A 162 26.22 -2.12 24.44
N ASN A 163 26.27 -3.28 25.09
CA ASN A 163 26.15 -4.59 24.46
C ASN A 163 24.91 -5.29 25.00
N VAL A 164 23.89 -5.42 24.15
CA VAL A 164 22.63 -6.09 24.49
C VAL A 164 22.52 -7.37 23.67
N ASN A 165 22.46 -8.51 24.34
CA ASN A 165 22.21 -9.80 23.70
C ASN A 165 20.89 -10.36 24.24
N VAL A 166 19.88 -10.45 23.39
CA VAL A 166 18.58 -11.05 23.71
C VAL A 166 18.33 -12.30 22.85
N SER A 167 19.41 -12.91 22.36
CA SER A 167 19.33 -14.07 21.48
C SER A 167 18.61 -15.22 22.18
N ARG A 168 17.72 -15.88 21.42
CA ARG A 168 16.90 -17.02 21.86
C ARG A 168 16.11 -16.76 23.14
N SER A 169 15.67 -15.51 23.35
CA SER A 169 14.93 -15.11 24.53
C SER A 169 13.51 -14.67 24.22
N VAL A 170 12.69 -14.56 25.27
CA VAL A 170 11.32 -14.03 25.21
C VAL A 170 11.27 -12.68 25.88
N LEU A 171 10.79 -11.68 25.13
CA LEU A 171 10.43 -10.36 25.61
C LEU A 171 8.93 -10.17 25.35
N SER A 172 8.14 -10.07 26.40
CA SER A 172 6.70 -9.89 26.31
C SER A 172 6.26 -8.65 27.07
N ALA A 173 5.34 -7.88 26.50
CA ALA A 173 4.57 -6.82 27.15
C ALA A 173 3.08 -7.06 26.90
N THR A 174 2.65 -8.31 27.12
CA THR A 174 1.28 -8.81 26.90
C THR A 174 0.70 -9.57 28.08
N ASP A 175 1.48 -9.74 29.14
CA ASP A 175 1.03 -10.53 30.28
C ASP A 175 -0.08 -9.80 31.04
N ILE A 176 -0.95 -10.57 31.69
CA ILE A 176 -1.96 -10.02 32.58
C ILE A 176 -1.24 -9.25 33.69
N SER A 177 -1.70 -8.04 33.98
CA SER A 177 -1.13 -7.25 35.07
C SER A 177 -1.12 -8.07 36.35
N THR A 178 0.03 -8.09 37.02
CA THR A 178 0.18 -8.74 38.34
C THR A 178 -0.61 -8.00 39.42
N ILE A 179 -1.03 -6.76 39.14
CA ILE A 179 -1.92 -5.96 39.97
C ILE A 179 -3.38 -6.27 39.58
N SER A 180 -4.05 -7.09 40.39
CA SER A 180 -5.42 -7.56 40.16
C SER A 180 -6.40 -6.41 39.86
N GLY A 181 -6.90 -6.36 38.62
CA GLY A 181 -8.07 -5.56 38.22
C GLY A 181 -7.79 -4.28 37.43
N VAL A 182 -6.53 -3.82 37.35
CA VAL A 182 -6.15 -2.60 36.61
C VAL A 182 -6.16 -2.87 35.10
N GLY A 183 -6.78 -1.97 34.33
CA GLY A 183 -6.80 -2.03 32.85
C GLY A 183 -7.75 -3.05 32.22
N GLN A 184 -8.47 -3.85 33.02
CA GLN A 184 -9.46 -4.81 32.53
C GLN A 184 -10.86 -4.21 32.33
N GLY A 185 -11.05 -2.96 32.78
CA GLY A 185 -12.32 -2.28 32.89
C GLY A 185 -13.23 -2.89 33.96
N PHE A 186 -13.99 -2.05 34.63
CA PHE A 186 -14.94 -2.50 35.64
C PHE A 186 -16.16 -1.58 35.74
N ARG A 187 -17.23 -2.15 36.26
CA ARG A 187 -18.45 -1.46 36.67
C ARG A 187 -18.56 -1.57 38.19
N PHE A 188 -18.72 -0.45 38.87
CA PHE A 188 -18.87 -0.40 40.33
C PHE A 188 -20.24 0.18 40.68
N VAL A 189 -20.89 -0.42 41.68
CA VAL A 189 -22.14 0.08 42.26
C VAL A 189 -21.88 0.36 43.72
N ASP A 190 -22.04 1.62 44.13
CA ASP A 190 -21.87 1.99 45.54
C ASP A 190 -23.08 1.58 46.39
N THR A 191 -22.99 1.78 47.70
CA THR A 191 -24.06 1.43 48.65
C THR A 191 -25.35 2.24 48.43
N ASN A 192 -25.27 3.37 47.72
CA ASN A 192 -26.41 4.21 47.37
C ASN A 192 -27.01 3.87 45.98
N GLY A 193 -26.46 2.87 45.29
CA GLY A 193 -26.90 2.48 43.95
C GLY A 193 -26.36 3.36 42.82
N VAL A 194 -25.40 4.25 43.09
CA VAL A 194 -24.70 5.02 42.07
C VAL A 194 -23.75 4.11 41.31
N VAL A 195 -23.80 4.20 39.98
CA VAL A 195 -22.99 3.38 39.09
C VAL A 195 -21.85 4.24 38.54
N THR A 196 -20.63 3.76 38.67
CA THR A 196 -19.44 4.34 38.03
C THR A 196 -18.68 3.25 37.28
N TYR A 197 -17.80 3.65 36.37
CA TYR A 197 -17.02 2.70 35.59
C TYR A 197 -15.62 3.19 35.21
N GLU A 198 -14.80 2.22 34.82
CA GLU A 198 -13.53 2.43 34.12
C GLU A 198 -13.57 1.60 32.83
N ASN A 199 -13.09 2.18 31.73
CA ASN A 199 -12.94 1.45 30.47
C ASN A 199 -11.74 0.49 30.54
N PRO A 200 -11.81 -0.68 29.86
CA PRO A 200 -10.62 -1.49 29.63
C PRO A 200 -9.54 -0.73 28.86
N THR A 201 -8.29 -1.18 28.94
CA THR A 201 -7.20 -0.62 28.14
C THR A 201 -7.53 -0.68 26.64
N ALA A 202 -7.14 0.37 25.91
CA ALA A 202 -7.41 0.55 24.49
C ALA A 202 -8.91 0.49 24.15
N ILE A 203 -9.73 1.16 24.96
CA ILE A 203 -11.17 1.36 24.75
C ILE A 203 -11.53 2.79 25.14
N THR A 204 -12.22 3.51 24.24
CA THR A 204 -12.62 4.91 24.46
C THR A 204 -14.06 5.14 24.04
N ASP A 205 -14.82 5.83 24.89
CA ASP A 205 -16.22 6.20 24.63
C ASP A 205 -16.32 7.25 23.51
N LEU A 206 -17.27 7.08 22.59
CA LEU A 206 -17.52 8.02 21.50
C LEU A 206 -18.83 8.80 21.73
N TYR A 207 -19.93 8.09 21.88
CA TYR A 207 -21.22 8.68 22.26
C TYR A 207 -21.98 7.78 23.24
N TRP A 208 -22.94 8.37 23.96
CA TRP A 208 -23.81 7.67 24.91
C TRP A 208 -25.17 8.36 25.02
N GLY A 209 -26.22 7.60 25.33
CA GLY A 209 -27.54 8.15 25.61
C GLY A 209 -28.36 7.19 26.45
N ALA A 210 -29.16 7.70 27.37
CA ALA A 210 -30.09 6.89 28.13
C ALA A 210 -31.31 7.73 28.50
N GLY A 211 -32.50 7.12 28.45
CA GLY A 211 -33.72 7.84 28.78
C GLY A 211 -34.98 7.06 28.43
N THR A 212 -36.05 7.80 28.11
CA THR A 212 -37.37 7.26 27.77
C THR A 212 -37.82 7.79 26.43
N ASN A 213 -38.58 7.00 25.66
CA ASN A 213 -39.11 7.43 24.36
C ASN A 213 -38.03 7.94 23.39
N ASN A 214 -36.83 7.32 23.44
CA ASN A 214 -35.68 7.61 22.59
C ASN A 214 -35.11 9.04 22.70
N VAL A 215 -35.40 9.76 23.80
CA VAL A 215 -34.77 11.06 24.12
C VAL A 215 -34.23 11.06 25.54
N MET A 216 -33.19 11.83 25.82
CA MET A 216 -32.57 11.94 27.16
C MET A 216 -33.41 12.83 28.11
N SER A 217 -34.70 12.94 27.83
CA SER A 217 -35.72 13.68 28.58
C SER A 217 -37.01 12.85 28.70
N THR A 218 -38.07 13.44 29.26
CA THR A 218 -39.38 12.78 29.41
C THR A 218 -40.35 13.06 28.26
N ARG A 219 -39.92 13.72 27.16
CA ARG A 219 -40.80 14.27 26.11
C ARG A 219 -40.66 13.60 24.73
N GLY A 220 -40.20 12.36 24.66
CA GLY A 220 -39.96 11.68 23.40
C GLY A 220 -41.22 11.20 22.68
N PHE A 221 -41.03 10.71 21.45
CA PHE A 221 -42.09 10.11 20.63
C PHE A 221 -42.20 8.61 20.88
N GLY A 222 -43.41 8.07 20.83
CA GLY A 222 -43.64 6.63 20.97
C GLY A 222 -43.16 5.82 19.76
N MET A 223 -42.78 4.57 19.98
CA MET A 223 -42.29 3.64 18.97
C MET A 223 -43.43 2.82 18.35
N PHE A 224 -43.61 2.87 17.03
CA PHE A 224 -44.67 2.14 16.32
C PHE A 224 -44.24 0.70 15.98
N LEU A 225 -44.95 -0.30 16.52
CA LEU A 225 -44.62 -1.73 16.39
C LEU A 225 -45.03 -2.40 15.06
N PRO A 226 -46.21 -2.10 14.46
CA PRO A 226 -46.69 -2.79 13.25
C PRO A 226 -45.87 -2.58 11.97
N GLY A 227 -44.85 -1.71 12.00
CA GLY A 227 -43.96 -1.44 10.86
C GLY A 227 -42.71 -2.33 10.76
N LEU A 228 -42.49 -3.26 11.69
CA LEU A 228 -41.27 -4.08 11.74
C LEU A 228 -41.41 -5.33 10.86
N ASN A 229 -40.84 -5.27 9.64
CA ASN A 229 -40.82 -6.40 8.71
C ASN A 229 -39.54 -7.25 8.86
N PHE A 230 -39.65 -8.44 9.44
CA PHE A 230 -38.55 -9.41 9.60
C PHE A 230 -38.55 -10.53 8.55
N SER A 231 -39.27 -10.38 7.44
CA SER A 231 -39.44 -11.43 6.41
C SER A 231 -38.20 -11.74 5.57
N LEU A 232 -37.12 -10.95 5.71
CA LEU A 232 -35.84 -11.19 5.03
C LEU A 232 -34.93 -12.07 5.90
N LEU A 233 -34.27 -13.04 5.29
CA LEU A 233 -33.25 -13.88 5.92
C LEU A 233 -31.90 -13.61 5.26
N PRO A 234 -30.92 -12.97 5.94
CA PRO A 234 -30.99 -12.41 7.30
C PRO A 234 -31.84 -11.12 7.41
N PRO A 235 -32.40 -10.79 8.59
CA PRO A 235 -33.28 -9.64 8.77
C PRO A 235 -32.52 -8.32 8.54
N GLN A 236 -33.21 -7.37 7.88
CA GLN A 236 -32.81 -5.97 7.88
C GLN A 236 -33.24 -5.36 9.22
N ILE A 237 -32.29 -4.79 9.96
CA ILE A 237 -32.54 -4.24 11.30
C ILE A 237 -32.33 -2.72 11.26
N SER A 238 -33.22 -2.01 11.94
CA SER A 238 -33.10 -0.58 12.18
C SER A 238 -33.55 -0.26 13.60
N SER A 239 -32.70 0.39 14.39
CA SER A 239 -33.13 0.98 15.66
C SER A 239 -34.05 2.17 15.39
N PRO A 240 -34.88 2.58 16.35
CA PRO A 240 -35.43 3.93 16.36
C PRO A 240 -34.32 4.98 16.32
N SER A 241 -34.63 6.15 15.77
CA SER A 241 -33.77 7.33 15.96
C SER A 241 -33.79 7.72 17.43
N HIS A 242 -32.62 7.90 18.03
CA HIS A 242 -32.48 8.13 19.47
C HIS A 242 -31.43 9.18 19.81
N GLU A 243 -31.72 9.98 20.83
CA GLU A 243 -30.85 11.05 21.27
C GLU A 243 -29.63 10.47 22.02
N VAL A 244 -28.44 10.91 21.62
CA VAL A 244 -27.17 10.63 22.27
C VAL A 244 -26.41 11.91 22.50
N GLN A 245 -25.43 11.83 23.37
CA GLN A 245 -24.49 12.88 23.73
C GLN A 245 -23.09 12.38 23.38
N SER A 246 -22.27 13.24 22.75
CA SER A 246 -20.87 12.91 22.39
C SER A 246 -19.88 13.91 22.99
N VAL A 247 -18.59 13.52 23.00
CA VAL A 247 -17.47 14.35 23.50
C VAL A 247 -16.80 15.19 22.41
N LEU A 248 -17.24 15.07 21.15
CA LEU A 248 -16.63 15.79 20.04
C LEU A 248 -16.82 17.31 20.19
N GLY A 249 -15.75 18.04 20.59
CA GLY A 249 -15.67 19.49 20.39
C GLY A 249 -14.96 20.39 21.42
N GLY A 250 -14.38 19.89 22.51
CA GLY A 250 -13.98 20.78 23.61
C GLY A 250 -15.22 21.32 24.36
N LEU A 251 -15.11 22.44 25.10
CA LEU A 251 -16.14 22.93 26.03
C LEU A 251 -17.58 22.88 25.47
N GLY A 252 -18.34 21.84 25.84
CA GLY A 252 -19.76 21.67 25.54
C GLY A 252 -20.06 20.31 24.92
N SER A 253 -20.94 19.55 25.55
CA SER A 253 -21.38 18.27 24.99
C SER A 253 -22.51 18.49 23.99
N LEU A 254 -22.35 17.96 22.77
CA LEU A 254 -23.35 18.09 21.72
C LEU A 254 -24.31 16.90 21.78
N THR A 255 -25.62 17.17 21.75
CA THR A 255 -26.64 16.14 21.58
C THR A 255 -27.01 15.99 20.10
N THR A 256 -27.10 14.75 19.63
CA THR A 256 -27.47 14.39 18.25
C THR A 256 -28.43 13.21 18.27
N PHE A 257 -29.10 12.96 17.15
CA PHE A 257 -29.91 11.76 16.96
C PHE A 257 -29.15 10.74 16.11
N GLU A 258 -28.99 9.54 16.64
CA GLU A 258 -28.32 8.43 15.98
C GLU A 258 -29.32 7.32 15.62
N GLN A 259 -28.92 6.44 14.71
CA GLN A 259 -29.68 5.27 14.32
C GLN A 259 -28.75 4.14 13.87
N ILE A 260 -28.96 2.93 14.39
CA ILE A 260 -28.31 1.73 13.85
C ILE A 260 -29.20 1.20 12.73
N PHE A 261 -28.63 0.97 11.53
CA PHE A 261 -29.35 0.37 10.42
C PHE A 261 -28.42 -0.53 9.59
N GLY A 262 -28.94 -1.65 9.11
CA GLY A 262 -28.15 -2.53 8.24
C GLY A 262 -28.81 -3.86 7.92
N THR A 263 -28.08 -4.69 7.20
CA THR A 263 -28.44 -6.08 6.85
C THR A 263 -27.49 -7.06 7.57
N ASN A 264 -27.75 -8.37 7.47
CA ASN A 264 -26.90 -9.43 8.03
C ASN A 264 -26.82 -9.49 9.57
N PHE A 265 -27.91 -9.15 10.25
CA PHE A 265 -28.03 -9.37 11.69
C PHE A 265 -28.48 -10.80 12.00
N ALA A 266 -27.81 -11.46 12.94
CA ALA A 266 -28.28 -12.72 13.51
C ALA A 266 -29.10 -12.45 14.77
N PRO A 267 -30.31 -13.05 14.89
CA PRO A 267 -31.11 -12.94 16.10
C PRO A 267 -30.78 -14.04 17.12
N PHE A 268 -30.52 -13.63 18.37
CA PHE A 268 -30.46 -14.49 19.54
C PHE A 268 -31.64 -14.16 20.45
N VAL A 269 -32.57 -15.10 20.57
CA VAL A 269 -33.88 -14.93 21.19
C VAL A 269 -34.02 -15.85 22.39
N ARG A 270 -34.39 -15.25 23.52
CA ARG A 270 -34.82 -15.95 24.71
C ARG A 270 -36.27 -15.60 25.01
N ARG A 271 -37.11 -16.63 25.14
CA ARG A 271 -38.51 -16.51 25.56
C ARG A 271 -38.73 -17.30 26.84
N THR A 272 -39.32 -16.67 27.84
CA THR A 272 -39.74 -17.32 29.08
C THR A 272 -41.12 -16.87 29.49
N GLN A 273 -41.91 -17.77 30.06
CA GLN A 273 -43.25 -17.47 30.55
C GLN A 273 -43.41 -17.97 31.99
N GLN A 274 -43.95 -17.13 32.86
CA GLN A 274 -44.30 -17.45 34.24
C GLN A 274 -45.71 -16.96 34.53
N GLY A 275 -46.67 -17.90 34.59
CA GLY A 275 -48.09 -17.57 34.67
C GLY A 275 -48.54 -16.76 33.44
N THR A 276 -49.12 -15.58 33.67
CA THR A 276 -49.57 -14.64 32.64
C THR A 276 -48.47 -13.74 32.09
N ASN A 277 -47.28 -13.76 32.69
CA ASN A 277 -46.18 -12.88 32.27
C ASN A 277 -45.28 -13.60 31.25
N VAL A 278 -45.08 -12.97 30.09
CA VAL A 278 -44.20 -13.45 29.02
C VAL A 278 -43.04 -12.46 28.88
N ASN A 279 -41.80 -12.94 29.01
CA ASN A 279 -40.59 -12.16 28.78
C ASN A 279 -39.93 -12.59 27.46
N ILE A 280 -39.68 -11.62 26.60
CA ILE A 280 -39.03 -11.80 25.31
C ILE A 280 -37.77 -10.93 25.29
N GLN A 281 -36.62 -11.57 25.12
CA GLN A 281 -35.34 -10.89 24.95
C GLN A 281 -34.77 -11.24 23.58
N VAL A 282 -34.36 -10.24 22.83
CA VAL A 282 -33.78 -10.42 21.50
C VAL A 282 -32.50 -9.60 21.40
N VAL A 283 -31.40 -10.28 21.04
CA VAL A 283 -30.15 -9.64 20.66
C VAL A 283 -29.99 -9.79 19.15
N PHE A 284 -29.97 -8.68 18.44
CA PHE A 284 -29.56 -8.61 17.05
C PHE A 284 -28.10 -8.19 17.02
N VAL A 285 -27.24 -9.04 16.47
CA VAL A 285 -25.84 -8.70 16.25
C VAL A 285 -25.46 -8.95 14.81
N GLN A 286 -24.75 -8.00 14.22
CA GLN A 286 -24.25 -8.15 12.86
C GLN A 286 -23.12 -9.19 12.86
N THR A 287 -23.35 -10.34 12.21
CA THR A 287 -22.45 -11.53 12.29
C THR A 287 -21.68 -11.82 11.01
N ASN A 288 -22.07 -11.20 9.89
CA ASN A 288 -21.40 -11.34 8.60
C ASN A 288 -20.59 -10.08 8.27
N THR A 289 -19.67 -9.73 9.16
CA THR A 289 -18.67 -8.69 8.86
C THR A 289 -17.69 -9.29 7.84
N ALA A 290 -17.05 -8.47 7.02
CA ALA A 290 -16.03 -8.94 6.06
C ALA A 290 -14.78 -9.56 6.76
N ASN A 291 -14.78 -9.64 8.09
CA ASN A 291 -13.67 -10.07 8.91
C ASN A 291 -13.80 -11.55 9.33
N THR A 292 -12.91 -12.39 8.82
CA THR A 292 -12.92 -13.84 9.09
C THR A 292 -12.28 -14.22 10.44
N ASN A 293 -11.62 -13.29 11.14
CA ASN A 293 -10.95 -13.54 12.42
C ASN A 293 -11.69 -12.95 13.63
N LEU A 294 -12.99 -12.69 13.48
CA LEU A 294 -13.87 -12.22 14.55
C LEU A 294 -15.00 -13.22 14.75
N ALA A 295 -15.14 -13.73 15.97
CA ALA A 295 -16.30 -14.51 16.38
C ALA A 295 -17.11 -13.74 17.43
N VAL A 296 -18.45 -13.83 17.32
CA VAL A 296 -19.36 -13.21 18.28
C VAL A 296 -20.30 -14.27 18.83
N ASP A 297 -20.29 -14.43 20.14
CA ASP A 297 -21.21 -15.31 20.87
C ASP A 297 -22.14 -14.49 21.76
N VAL A 298 -23.39 -14.92 21.87
CA VAL A 298 -24.38 -14.34 22.77
C VAL A 298 -24.87 -15.39 23.76
N ARG A 299 -24.95 -15.01 25.03
CA ARG A 299 -25.50 -15.80 26.13
C ARG A 299 -26.45 -14.95 26.96
N PHE A 300 -27.43 -15.59 27.58
CA PHE A 300 -28.29 -14.96 28.57
C PHE A 300 -27.99 -15.61 29.91
N ALA A 301 -27.62 -14.81 30.91
CA ALA A 301 -27.26 -15.32 32.24
C ALA A 301 -27.81 -14.41 33.36
N SER A 302 -27.96 -14.96 34.56
CA SER A 302 -28.28 -14.17 35.76
C SER A 302 -26.98 -13.70 36.38
N LEU A 303 -26.79 -12.39 36.49
CA LEU A 303 -25.61 -11.78 37.09
C LEU A 303 -25.94 -11.24 38.49
N SER A 304 -25.18 -11.64 39.51
CA SER A 304 -25.31 -11.11 40.88
C SER A 304 -24.67 -9.72 40.96
N GLY A 305 -25.46 -8.67 41.19
CA GLY A 305 -24.96 -7.28 41.25
C GLY A 305 -25.99 -6.18 40.97
N GLY A 306 -27.22 -6.54 40.56
CA GLY A 306 -28.35 -5.62 40.54
C GLY A 306 -28.98 -5.51 41.93
N GLY A 307 -28.68 -4.44 42.68
CA GLY A 307 -29.42 -4.12 43.89
C GLY A 307 -30.90 -3.87 43.57
N GLY A 308 -31.80 -4.63 44.19
CA GLY A 308 -33.25 -4.43 44.10
C GLY A 308 -34.02 -5.73 43.90
N GLY A 309 -34.45 -6.34 45.00
CA GLY A 309 -35.35 -7.49 45.00
C GLY A 309 -36.64 -7.16 44.26
N SER A 310 -36.77 -7.69 43.04
CA SER A 310 -38.03 -7.75 42.31
C SER A 310 -38.20 -9.18 41.79
N PHE A 311 -39.42 -9.69 41.90
CA PHE A 311 -39.78 -11.11 41.73
C PHE A 311 -39.70 -11.63 40.28
N PHE A 312 -38.88 -10.97 39.44
CA PHE A 312 -38.47 -11.37 38.09
C PHE A 312 -36.94 -11.21 38.00
N SER A 313 -36.16 -12.28 38.20
CA SER A 313 -34.72 -12.22 37.92
C SER A 313 -34.53 -12.14 36.40
N GLY A 314 -34.48 -10.92 35.85
CA GLY A 314 -34.22 -10.69 34.43
C GLY A 314 -32.84 -11.26 34.07
N MET A 315 -32.75 -12.00 32.97
CA MET A 315 -31.46 -12.45 32.48
C MET A 315 -30.78 -11.28 31.76
N THR A 316 -29.48 -11.13 31.98
CA THR A 316 -28.63 -10.19 31.27
C THR A 316 -28.11 -10.88 30.00
N PRO A 317 -28.31 -10.31 28.80
CA PRO A 317 -27.53 -10.71 27.64
C PRO A 317 -26.07 -10.31 27.83
N ILE A 318 -25.20 -11.26 27.57
CA ILE A 318 -23.75 -11.15 27.61
C ILE A 318 -23.26 -11.52 26.23
N MET A 319 -22.41 -10.69 25.66
CA MET A 319 -21.78 -10.91 24.36
C MET A 319 -20.29 -11.08 24.55
N ARG A 320 -19.70 -11.99 23.78
CA ARG A 320 -18.27 -12.20 23.70
C ARG A 320 -17.80 -11.97 22.28
N PHE A 321 -16.97 -10.97 22.08
CA PHE A 321 -16.24 -10.72 20.84
C PHE A 321 -14.86 -11.35 20.98
N SER A 322 -14.54 -12.30 20.10
CA SER A 322 -13.32 -13.11 20.17
C SER A 322 -12.47 -12.90 18.92
N THR A 323 -11.18 -12.66 19.09
CA THR A 323 -10.18 -12.80 18.03
C THR A 323 -9.21 -13.92 18.35
N PHE A 324 -8.74 -14.62 17.32
CA PHE A 324 -7.88 -15.78 17.44
C PHE A 324 -6.50 -15.48 16.88
N GLY A 325 -5.45 -15.93 17.56
CA GLY A 325 -4.06 -15.76 17.14
C GLY A 325 -3.15 -16.87 17.63
N SER A 326 -1.90 -16.85 17.18
CA SER A 326 -0.84 -17.72 17.67
C SER A 326 0.17 -16.91 18.47
N ASP A 327 0.46 -17.31 19.70
CA ASP A 327 1.44 -16.63 20.54
C ASP A 327 2.85 -17.03 20.07
N ILE A 328 3.59 -16.06 19.52
CA ILE A 328 4.95 -16.29 19.03
C ILE A 328 5.96 -16.67 20.13
N THR A 329 5.63 -16.43 21.40
CA THR A 329 6.49 -16.70 22.56
C THR A 329 6.33 -18.13 23.10
N THR A 330 5.16 -18.76 22.92
CA THR A 330 4.86 -20.12 23.42
C THR A 330 4.57 -21.12 22.30
N GLY A 331 4.21 -20.64 21.10
CA GLY A 331 3.74 -21.47 19.99
C GLY A 331 2.30 -21.97 20.14
N THR A 332 1.56 -21.49 21.16
CA THR A 332 0.18 -21.92 21.42
C THR A 332 -0.83 -20.96 20.79
N LEU A 333 -2.01 -21.46 20.41
CA LEU A 333 -3.13 -20.60 20.03
C LEU A 333 -3.64 -19.85 21.27
N TYR A 334 -4.05 -18.60 21.07
CA TYR A 334 -4.73 -17.79 22.09
C TYR A 334 -5.99 -17.16 21.51
N THR A 335 -6.90 -16.83 22.42
CA THR A 335 -8.12 -16.07 22.12
C THR A 335 -8.10 -14.80 22.96
N ASN A 336 -8.30 -13.65 22.32
CA ASN A 336 -8.47 -12.38 23.02
C ASN A 336 -9.96 -12.00 22.98
N ASN A 337 -10.55 -11.83 24.17
CA ASN A 337 -11.98 -11.64 24.35
C ASN A 337 -12.28 -10.22 24.86
N LEU A 338 -13.36 -9.65 24.33
CA LEU A 338 -14.03 -8.47 24.87
C LEU A 338 -15.48 -8.85 25.20
N PHE A 339 -15.92 -8.51 26.41
CA PHE A 339 -17.25 -8.85 26.89
C PHE A 339 -18.10 -7.60 27.05
N PHE A 340 -19.35 -7.67 26.61
CA PHE A 340 -20.37 -6.65 26.87
C PHE A 340 -21.57 -7.28 27.58
N ALA A 341 -22.09 -6.61 28.59
CA ALA A 341 -23.29 -7.02 29.31
C ALA A 341 -24.32 -5.88 29.38
N ASP A 342 -25.59 -6.21 29.14
CA ASP A 342 -26.72 -5.27 29.15
C ASP A 342 -27.70 -5.54 30.30
N TYR A 343 -27.62 -4.73 31.34
CA TYR A 343 -28.45 -4.83 32.53
C TYR A 343 -29.77 -4.06 32.43
N ILE A 344 -30.14 -3.47 31.27
CA ILE A 344 -31.31 -2.57 31.18
C ILE A 344 -32.63 -3.27 31.53
N ASN A 345 -32.70 -4.59 31.34
CA ASN A 345 -33.88 -5.39 31.71
C ASN A 345 -33.97 -5.65 33.23
N VAL A 346 -32.86 -5.51 33.96
CA VAL A 346 -32.74 -5.78 35.40
C VAL A 346 -32.73 -4.49 36.22
N GLN A 347 -32.30 -3.37 35.63
CA GLN A 347 -32.22 -2.07 36.30
C GLN A 347 -33.43 -1.20 36.00
N THR A 348 -33.94 -0.51 37.02
CA THR A 348 -35.14 0.33 36.92
C THR A 348 -34.87 1.76 36.45
N ASN A 349 -33.60 2.19 36.39
CA ASN A 349 -33.24 3.60 36.16
C ASN A 349 -32.34 3.74 34.91
N SER A 350 -32.82 4.42 33.87
CA SER A 350 -32.05 4.78 32.67
C SER A 350 -31.19 6.03 32.88
N VAL A 351 -30.18 5.93 33.75
CA VAL A 351 -29.23 7.02 34.01
C VAL A 351 -27.90 6.77 33.33
N LEU A 352 -27.15 7.85 33.10
CA LEU A 352 -25.76 7.77 32.71
C LEU A 352 -24.90 7.57 33.96
N SER A 353 -23.93 6.66 33.87
CA SER A 353 -22.83 6.51 34.83
C SER A 353 -21.64 7.32 34.35
N ASP A 354 -20.86 7.86 35.29
CA ASP A 354 -19.64 8.61 34.99
C ASP A 354 -18.41 7.68 34.98
N ASN A 355 -17.49 7.97 34.06
CA ASN A 355 -16.17 7.38 34.05
C ASN A 355 -15.31 8.02 35.17
N ILE A 356 -14.59 7.20 35.93
CA ILE A 356 -13.80 7.69 37.08
C ILE A 356 -12.43 8.27 36.67
N LEU A 357 -11.96 8.02 35.45
CA LEU A 357 -10.67 8.47 34.93
C LEU A 357 -10.78 9.55 33.85
N THR A 358 -11.88 9.57 33.09
CA THR A 358 -12.09 10.48 31.95
C THR A 358 -13.38 11.27 32.09
N SER A 359 -13.49 12.40 31.39
CA SER A 359 -14.73 13.17 31.29
C SER A 359 -15.69 12.54 30.27
N SER A 360 -16.08 11.29 30.49
CA SER A 360 -17.04 10.56 29.66
C SER A 360 -18.11 9.86 30.48
N SER A 361 -19.22 9.50 29.83
CA SER A 361 -20.33 8.79 30.46
C SER A 361 -20.75 7.60 29.60
N ARG A 362 -21.46 6.67 30.22
CA ARG A 362 -22.04 5.49 29.55
C ARG A 362 -23.37 5.17 30.21
N PRO A 363 -24.35 4.54 29.55
CA PRO A 363 -25.53 4.05 30.24
C PRO A 363 -25.14 3.16 31.43
N ALA A 364 -25.71 3.40 32.60
CA ALA A 364 -25.42 2.64 33.83
C ALA A 364 -25.77 1.14 33.72
N ALA A 365 -26.65 0.84 32.76
CA ALA A 365 -27.04 -0.51 32.36
C ALA A 365 -25.98 -1.24 31.53
N TYR A 366 -24.97 -0.56 30.97
CA TYR A 366 -23.94 -1.20 30.16
C TYR A 366 -22.66 -1.46 30.93
N GLU A 367 -22.08 -2.63 30.67
CA GLU A 367 -20.75 -3.02 31.15
C GLU A 367 -19.92 -3.53 29.98
N LEU A 368 -18.70 -3.04 29.89
CA LEU A 368 -17.71 -3.46 28.91
C LEU A 368 -16.44 -3.84 29.66
N THR A 369 -15.93 -5.05 29.44
CA THR A 369 -14.82 -5.60 30.23
C THR A 369 -14.02 -6.66 29.49
N ARG A 370 -12.75 -6.81 29.87
CA ARG A 370 -11.85 -7.90 29.42
C ARG A 370 -11.66 -8.97 30.50
N ARG A 371 -12.38 -8.89 31.63
CA ARG A 371 -12.27 -9.81 32.76
C ARG A 371 -12.60 -11.25 32.37
N ALA A 372 -11.65 -12.16 32.61
CA ALA A 372 -11.79 -13.59 32.35
C ALA A 372 -12.97 -14.25 33.09
N PHE A 373 -13.48 -13.65 34.18
CA PHE A 373 -14.66 -14.12 34.90
C PHE A 373 -15.88 -14.33 33.98
N TYR A 374 -16.07 -13.49 32.95
CA TYR A 374 -17.22 -13.62 32.05
C TYR A 374 -17.16 -14.86 31.14
N GLU A 375 -15.98 -15.46 30.99
CA GLU A 375 -15.79 -16.66 30.15
C GLU A 375 -16.59 -17.86 30.66
N GLN A 376 -16.82 -17.96 31.97
CA GLN A 376 -17.60 -19.04 32.56
C GLN A 376 -19.03 -19.16 31.99
N TYR A 377 -19.62 -18.05 31.52
CA TYR A 377 -20.98 -18.04 30.96
C TYR A 377 -21.06 -18.66 29.55
N PHE A 378 -19.91 -18.87 28.91
CA PHE A 378 -19.78 -19.46 27.58
C PHE A 378 -19.29 -20.91 27.64
N ASP A 379 -18.93 -21.41 28.84
CA ASP A 379 -18.49 -22.78 29.06
C ASP A 379 -19.67 -23.69 29.40
N SER A 380 -19.85 -24.73 28.57
CA SER A 380 -20.90 -25.74 28.72
C SER A 380 -20.81 -26.59 29.98
N THR A 381 -19.65 -26.60 30.64
CA THR A 381 -19.42 -27.40 31.86
C THR A 381 -20.03 -26.74 33.11
N PHE A 382 -20.20 -25.41 33.09
CA PHE A 382 -20.72 -24.64 34.23
C PHE A 382 -22.18 -24.19 34.04
N PHE A 383 -22.64 -24.01 32.80
CA PHE A 383 -23.99 -23.53 32.50
C PHE A 383 -24.70 -24.38 31.44
N SER A 384 -25.97 -24.71 31.68
CA SER A 384 -26.83 -25.32 30.66
C SER A 384 -27.35 -24.25 29.70
N PHE A 385 -27.21 -24.47 28.40
CA PHE A 385 -27.68 -23.52 27.39
C PHE A 385 -29.13 -23.81 26.99
N THR A 386 -29.97 -22.77 26.95
CA THR A 386 -31.29 -22.85 26.33
C THR A 386 -31.15 -22.71 24.81
N THR A 387 -31.84 -23.57 24.05
CA THR A 387 -31.91 -23.44 22.60
C THR A 387 -32.44 -22.07 22.20
N ASN A 388 -31.82 -21.47 21.17
CA ASN A 388 -32.26 -20.21 20.60
C ASN A 388 -33.72 -20.33 20.14
N ALA A 389 -34.61 -19.45 20.61
CA ALA A 389 -35.99 -19.45 20.14
C ALA A 389 -36.06 -18.94 18.69
N VAL A 390 -37.02 -19.45 17.91
CA VAL A 390 -37.21 -19.01 16.52
C VAL A 390 -37.90 -17.65 16.51
N LEU A 391 -37.26 -16.63 15.92
CA LEU A 391 -37.88 -15.33 15.68
C LEU A 391 -38.95 -15.46 14.58
N THR A 392 -40.18 -15.03 14.85
CA THR A 392 -41.28 -15.01 13.87
C THR A 392 -41.87 -13.60 13.74
N ASN A 393 -42.62 -13.33 12.67
CA ASN A 393 -43.21 -12.01 12.40
C ASN A 393 -44.12 -11.49 13.54
N ASN A 394 -44.64 -12.38 14.39
CA ASN A 394 -45.53 -12.01 15.47
C ASN A 394 -44.80 -11.73 16.79
N PHE A 395 -43.46 -11.79 16.83
CA PHE A 395 -42.71 -11.67 18.08
C PHE A 395 -42.87 -10.30 18.73
N PHE A 396 -42.93 -9.22 17.96
CA PHE A 396 -43.03 -7.86 18.48
C PHE A 396 -44.40 -7.22 18.26
N TYR A 397 -45.28 -7.90 17.52
CA TYR A 397 -46.62 -7.44 17.20
C TYR A 397 -47.55 -8.65 16.97
N GLU A 398 -48.64 -8.73 17.73
CA GLU A 398 -49.66 -9.77 17.63
C GLU A 398 -51.05 -9.10 17.66
N PRO A 399 -52.02 -9.55 16.82
CA PRO A 399 -53.38 -9.05 16.89
C PRO A 399 -53.97 -9.22 18.30
N GLY A 400 -54.43 -8.13 18.91
CA GLY A 400 -54.97 -8.10 20.27
C GLY A 400 -54.07 -7.48 21.34
N PHE A 401 -52.94 -6.89 20.96
CA PHE A 401 -52.18 -6.01 21.86
C PHE A 401 -52.94 -4.72 22.17
N ASP A 402 -52.80 -4.21 23.40
CA ASP A 402 -53.43 -2.97 23.87
C ASP A 402 -52.87 -1.71 23.21
N GLN A 403 -51.62 -1.75 22.74
CA GLN A 403 -50.92 -0.62 22.16
C GLN A 403 -50.17 -1.01 20.88
N ASP A 404 -50.45 -0.29 19.78
CA ASP A 404 -49.66 -0.36 18.54
C ASP A 404 -48.45 0.60 18.57
N THR A 405 -48.54 1.64 19.38
CA THR A 405 -47.47 2.62 19.62
C THR A 405 -47.08 2.61 21.09
N ILE A 406 -45.83 2.23 21.36
CA ILE A 406 -45.27 2.08 22.69
C ILE A 406 -44.72 3.41 23.18
N THR A 407 -45.20 3.91 24.33
CA THR A 407 -44.76 5.17 24.96
C THR A 407 -44.15 4.97 26.36
N ASN A 408 -43.98 3.71 26.75
CA ASN A 408 -43.38 3.27 28.02
C ASN A 408 -42.00 2.64 27.80
N ASN A 409 -41.30 2.98 26.71
CA ASN A 409 -40.00 2.39 26.42
C ASN A 409 -38.86 3.11 27.12
N PHE A 410 -37.96 2.34 27.71
CA PHE A 410 -36.65 2.80 28.19
C PHE A 410 -35.61 2.44 27.15
N TYR A 411 -34.69 3.36 26.85
CA TYR A 411 -33.59 3.08 25.93
C TYR A 411 -32.22 3.39 26.54
N ALA A 412 -31.21 2.69 26.04
CA ALA A 412 -29.81 3.03 26.21
C ALA A 412 -29.09 2.90 24.87
N ALA A 413 -28.15 3.80 24.62
CA ALA A 413 -27.38 3.88 23.40
C ALA A 413 -25.93 4.19 23.75
N TYR A 414 -24.99 3.59 23.03
CA TYR A 414 -23.57 3.73 23.30
C TYR A 414 -22.75 3.35 22.09
N GLN A 415 -21.69 4.09 21.81
CA GLN A 415 -20.68 3.69 20.85
C GLN A 415 -19.29 3.85 21.46
N VAL A 416 -18.44 2.91 21.11
CA VAL A 416 -17.10 2.79 21.65
C VAL A 416 -16.11 2.47 20.54
N ALA A 417 -14.92 3.04 20.63
CA ALA A 417 -13.77 2.66 19.83
C ALA A 417 -12.93 1.64 20.59
N VAL A 418 -12.46 0.59 19.91
CA VAL A 418 -11.69 -0.53 20.45
C VAL A 418 -10.34 -0.61 19.71
N GLY A 419 -9.26 -0.88 20.45
CA GLY A 419 -7.92 -1.07 19.88
C GLY A 419 -7.30 0.25 19.44
N ASN A 420 -6.66 0.26 18.26
CA ASN A 420 -6.03 1.46 17.71
C ASN A 420 -7.05 2.57 17.40
N ALA A 421 -8.30 2.21 17.10
CA ALA A 421 -9.38 3.18 16.90
C ALA A 421 -9.63 4.06 18.14
N SER A 422 -9.25 3.60 19.33
CA SER A 422 -9.43 4.31 20.61
C SER A 422 -8.52 5.53 20.77
N PHE A 423 -7.50 5.70 19.91
CA PHE A 423 -6.48 6.74 19.99
C PHE A 423 -6.55 7.74 18.83
N GLY A 424 -7.72 7.87 18.19
CA GLY A 424 -7.93 8.72 17.00
C GLY A 424 -8.66 10.05 17.29
N PRO A 425 -8.63 10.99 16.32
CA PRO A 425 -9.43 12.21 16.36
C PRO A 425 -10.93 11.90 16.59
N GLY A 426 -11.58 12.66 17.47
CA GLY A 426 -13.00 12.48 17.80
C GLY A 426 -13.28 11.65 19.06
N THR A 427 -12.23 11.22 19.76
CA THR A 427 -12.34 10.57 21.08
C THR A 427 -12.20 11.61 22.21
N ALA A 428 -12.76 11.30 23.39
CA ALA A 428 -12.80 12.17 24.56
C ALA A 428 -11.42 12.64 25.09
N SER A 429 -10.35 11.95 24.72
CA SER A 429 -8.99 12.18 25.23
C SER A 429 -7.98 12.48 24.13
N TYR A 430 -8.40 12.68 22.87
CA TYR A 430 -7.45 12.86 21.77
C TYR A 430 -6.64 14.16 21.89
N VAL A 431 -5.37 14.01 22.20
CA VAL A 431 -4.31 15.02 22.14
C VAL A 431 -3.22 14.48 21.21
N PRO A 432 -3.04 15.04 20.00
CA PRO A 432 -2.15 14.49 18.97
C PRO A 432 -0.74 14.12 19.42
N HIS A 433 -0.18 14.84 20.39
CA HIS A 433 1.15 14.58 20.95
C HIS A 433 1.17 13.51 22.04
N LEU A 434 0.07 13.33 22.79
CA LEU A 434 -0.03 12.31 23.84
C LEU A 434 -0.52 10.97 23.27
N ASP A 435 -1.32 10.99 22.19
CA ASP A 435 -1.81 9.81 21.49
C ASP A 435 -0.91 9.33 20.34
N ASP A 436 0.34 9.81 20.29
CA ASP A 436 1.35 9.19 19.44
C ASP A 436 1.59 7.75 19.92
N PRO A 437 1.62 6.73 19.03
CA PRO A 437 1.81 5.34 19.42
C PRO A 437 3.10 5.07 20.21
N THR A 438 4.10 5.94 20.12
CA THR A 438 5.32 5.87 20.94
C THR A 438 5.07 6.07 22.44
N ASN A 439 3.92 6.63 22.83
CA ASN A 439 3.49 6.81 24.22
C ASN A 439 2.57 5.68 24.70
N PHE A 440 2.17 4.74 23.83
CA PHE A 440 1.20 3.71 24.23
C PHE A 440 1.80 2.76 25.29
N PRO A 441 0.99 2.34 26.28
CA PRO A 441 1.37 1.33 27.26
C PRO A 441 1.43 -0.06 26.61
N GLY A 442 1.96 -1.07 27.31
CA GLY A 442 2.11 -2.42 26.74
C GLY A 442 3.16 -2.43 25.64
N ARG A 443 4.35 -1.89 25.97
CA ARG A 443 5.43 -1.64 25.01
C ARG A 443 6.78 -2.25 25.41
N ILE A 444 7.60 -2.50 24.39
CA ILE A 444 8.98 -2.97 24.53
C ILE A 444 9.93 -1.93 23.93
N ASP A 445 10.90 -1.47 24.71
CA ASP A 445 11.93 -0.51 24.31
C ASP A 445 13.33 -1.13 24.43
N ILE A 446 14.06 -1.26 23.33
CA ILE A 446 15.45 -1.74 23.32
C ILE A 446 16.35 -0.63 22.77
N THR A 447 17.33 -0.20 23.57
CA THR A 447 18.37 0.76 23.15
C THR A 447 19.75 0.17 23.39
N ALA A 448 20.52 0.01 22.31
CA ALA A 448 21.83 -0.63 22.35
C ALA A 448 22.86 0.06 21.45
N ASN A 449 24.15 -0.03 21.78
CA ASN A 449 25.18 0.20 20.76
C ASN A 449 25.30 -1.03 19.85
N THR A 450 25.54 -2.20 20.44
CA THR A 450 25.56 -3.50 19.76
C THR A 450 24.40 -4.35 20.23
N LEU A 451 23.61 -4.87 19.29
CA LEU A 451 22.43 -5.70 19.56
C LEU A 451 22.49 -7.04 18.84
N ASP A 452 22.14 -8.12 19.54
CA ASP A 452 21.89 -9.44 18.95
C ASP A 452 20.45 -9.89 19.23
N LEU A 453 19.65 -10.03 18.18
CA LEU A 453 18.25 -10.47 18.19
C LEU A 453 18.06 -11.92 17.72
N THR A 454 19.14 -12.68 17.49
CA THR A 454 19.07 -14.02 16.88
C THR A 454 18.05 -14.92 17.59
N GLY A 455 16.98 -15.32 16.88
CA GLY A 455 15.93 -16.17 17.42
C GLY A 455 15.10 -15.56 18.55
N ALA A 456 15.15 -14.25 18.79
CA ALA A 456 14.36 -13.58 19.82
C ALA A 456 12.86 -13.57 19.46
N ARG A 457 12.00 -13.55 20.48
CA ARG A 457 10.54 -13.40 20.37
C ARG A 457 10.11 -12.16 21.12
N LEU A 458 9.62 -11.16 20.41
CA LEU A 458 9.17 -9.88 20.96
C LEU A 458 7.68 -9.74 20.72
N ARG A 459 6.88 -9.78 21.78
CA ARG A 459 5.42 -9.65 21.68
C ARG A 459 4.96 -8.49 22.56
N ALA A 460 4.28 -7.51 21.99
CA ALA A 460 3.75 -6.37 22.72
C ALA A 460 2.26 -6.17 22.42
N GLU A 461 1.52 -5.59 23.36
CA GLU A 461 0.11 -5.25 23.09
C GLU A 461 0.01 -4.11 22.08
N ASN A 462 0.87 -3.10 22.20
CA ASN A 462 0.80 -1.90 21.35
C ASN A 462 2.09 -1.64 20.56
N PHE A 463 3.23 -1.48 21.24
CA PHE A 463 4.40 -0.85 20.62
C PHE A 463 5.73 -1.58 20.87
N VAL A 464 6.58 -1.68 19.84
CA VAL A 464 7.97 -2.16 19.96
C VAL A 464 8.91 -1.14 19.35
N SER A 465 9.89 -0.66 20.12
CA SER A 465 10.96 0.23 19.67
C SER A 465 12.31 -0.46 19.78
N ILE A 466 13.07 -0.47 18.69
CA ILE A 466 14.44 -1.00 18.67
C ILE A 466 15.36 0.06 18.08
N ARG A 467 16.33 0.49 18.89
CA ARG A 467 17.39 1.43 18.50
C ARG A 467 18.75 0.78 18.70
N ALA A 468 19.50 0.58 17.62
CA ALA A 468 20.81 -0.05 17.66
C ALA A 468 21.81 0.58 16.67
N ASN A 469 22.99 0.97 17.15
CA ASN A 469 24.09 1.47 16.31
C ASN A 469 24.78 0.36 15.50
N ASN A 470 24.65 -0.90 15.94
CA ASN A 470 25.15 -2.08 15.26
C ASN A 470 24.30 -3.32 15.63
N LEU A 471 23.42 -3.73 14.72
CA LEU A 471 22.68 -4.98 14.78
C LEU A 471 23.57 -6.10 14.26
N SER A 472 24.06 -6.92 15.18
CA SER A 472 24.95 -8.06 14.89
C SER A 472 24.23 -9.16 14.13
N SER A 473 22.98 -9.45 14.50
CA SER A 473 22.12 -10.44 13.84
C SER A 473 20.66 -10.26 14.25
N SER A 474 19.75 -10.56 13.33
CA SER A 474 18.30 -10.69 13.53
C SER A 474 17.74 -11.97 12.91
N VAL A 475 18.61 -12.96 12.68
CA VAL A 475 18.21 -14.22 12.03
C VAL A 475 17.16 -14.93 12.89
N GLY A 476 15.99 -15.17 12.30
CA GLY A 476 14.88 -15.86 12.95
C GLY A 476 14.21 -15.07 14.07
N THR A 477 14.44 -13.76 14.19
CA THR A 477 13.69 -12.88 15.10
C THR A 477 12.23 -12.77 14.65
N LEU A 478 11.29 -12.77 15.60
CA LEU A 478 9.88 -12.46 15.35
C LEU A 478 9.41 -11.36 16.30
N ILE A 479 8.73 -10.37 15.73
CA ILE A 479 8.15 -9.21 16.41
C ILE A 479 6.66 -9.18 16.11
N GLU A 480 5.83 -9.25 17.14
CA GLU A 480 4.37 -9.14 17.06
C GLU A 480 3.91 -7.92 17.87
N ALA A 481 3.58 -6.83 17.18
CA ALA A 481 2.98 -5.63 17.74
C ALA A 481 2.25 -4.84 16.64
N PRO A 482 1.13 -4.17 16.93
CA PRO A 482 0.46 -3.27 15.98
C PRO A 482 1.37 -2.15 15.47
N PHE A 483 2.23 -1.62 16.34
CA PHE A 483 3.14 -0.53 16.02
C PHE A 483 4.59 -0.91 16.29
N ILE A 484 5.45 -0.66 15.31
CA ILE A 484 6.88 -0.94 15.40
C ILE A 484 7.67 0.32 15.03
N GLN A 485 8.73 0.60 15.76
CA GLN A 485 9.75 1.58 15.42
C GLN A 485 11.12 0.88 15.35
N LEU A 486 11.81 1.04 14.22
CA LEU A 486 13.16 0.52 14.04
C LEU A 486 14.10 1.67 13.68
N ASP A 487 15.21 1.76 14.42
CA ASP A 487 16.34 2.60 14.10
C ASP A 487 17.62 1.77 14.23
N ILE A 488 18.03 1.14 13.14
CA ILE A 488 19.03 0.08 13.16
C ILE A 488 20.11 0.30 12.11
N ALA A 489 21.33 -0.09 12.46
CA ALA A 489 22.48 -0.02 11.59
C ALA A 489 23.26 -1.33 11.61
N ASN A 490 23.99 -1.67 10.54
CA ASN A 490 25.01 -2.71 10.56
C ASN A 490 26.34 -2.12 10.10
N THR A 491 27.37 -2.23 10.95
CA THR A 491 28.70 -1.66 10.64
C THR A 491 29.60 -2.60 9.85
N ASN A 492 29.19 -3.86 9.64
CA ASN A 492 30.06 -4.95 9.19
C ASN A 492 29.84 -5.37 7.73
N SER A 493 28.76 -4.96 7.07
CA SER A 493 28.59 -4.88 5.59
C SER A 493 27.10 -4.78 5.21
N THR A 494 26.39 -5.90 5.33
CA THR A 494 25.03 -6.09 4.83
C THR A 494 24.04 -6.23 5.97
N LEU A 495 23.04 -5.35 6.00
CA LEU A 495 21.89 -5.44 6.88
C LEU A 495 20.75 -6.17 6.15
N THR A 496 20.43 -7.39 6.59
CA THR A 496 19.31 -8.16 6.05
C THR A 496 18.17 -8.23 7.06
N LEU A 497 16.98 -7.78 6.65
CA LEU A 497 15.77 -7.77 7.48
C LEU A 497 14.74 -8.70 6.85
N THR A 498 14.57 -9.87 7.44
CA THR A 498 13.73 -10.93 6.85
C THR A 498 12.65 -11.36 7.82
N ASN A 499 11.38 -11.26 7.40
CA ASN A 499 10.19 -11.78 8.09
C ASN A 499 10.18 -11.48 9.59
N PHE A 500 10.66 -10.30 9.98
CA PHE A 500 10.77 -9.92 11.38
C PHE A 500 9.42 -9.53 11.96
N ALA A 501 8.45 -9.12 11.14
CA ALA A 501 7.10 -8.77 11.57
C ALA A 501 6.04 -9.24 10.56
N PRO A 502 4.89 -9.75 11.02
CA PRO A 502 3.77 -10.10 10.13
C PRO A 502 3.13 -8.83 9.53
N ALA A 503 2.31 -8.99 8.49
CA ALA A 503 1.56 -7.87 7.92
C ALA A 503 0.40 -7.41 8.83
N GLU A 504 -0.18 -8.33 9.60
CA GLU A 504 -1.28 -8.09 10.52
C GLU A 504 -1.09 -8.89 11.83
N VAL A 505 -1.70 -8.42 12.90
CA VAL A 505 -1.74 -9.10 14.20
C VAL A 505 -3.18 -9.30 14.68
N ALA A 506 -3.42 -10.38 15.44
CA ALA A 506 -4.73 -10.67 16.02
C ALA A 506 -5.01 -9.70 17.19
N ARG A 507 -5.71 -8.61 16.89
CA ARG A 507 -6.14 -7.58 17.85
C ARG A 507 -7.52 -7.07 17.43
N LEU A 508 -8.42 -6.97 18.40
CA LEU A 508 -9.72 -6.33 18.19
C LEU A 508 -9.49 -4.84 17.91
N ASN A 509 -9.95 -4.35 16.77
CA ASN A 509 -9.79 -2.95 16.38
C ASN A 509 -11.00 -2.45 15.59
N GLY A 510 -11.50 -1.26 15.91
CA GLY A 510 -12.64 -0.65 15.20
C GLY A 510 -13.66 -0.04 16.14
N THR A 511 -14.90 0.09 15.70
CA THR A 511 -16.00 0.64 16.53
C THR A 511 -17.10 -0.39 16.77
N LEU A 512 -17.74 -0.28 17.93
CA LEU A 512 -18.93 -1.04 18.32
C LEU A 512 -20.03 -0.05 18.70
N SER A 513 -21.24 -0.25 18.17
CA SER A 513 -22.40 0.57 18.52
C SER A 513 -23.51 -0.32 19.09
N PHE A 514 -24.13 0.15 20.16
CA PHE A 514 -25.14 -0.56 20.93
C PHE A 514 -26.38 0.30 21.08
N TYR A 515 -27.54 -0.28 20.81
CA TYR A 515 -28.84 0.28 21.16
C TYR A 515 -29.66 -0.78 21.86
N SER A 516 -30.11 -0.51 23.09
CA SER A 516 -31.03 -1.38 23.82
C SER A 516 -32.31 -0.63 24.16
N THR A 517 -33.41 -1.36 24.19
CA THR A 517 -34.70 -0.83 24.60
C THR A 517 -35.53 -1.88 25.32
N THR A 518 -36.34 -1.45 26.27
CA THR A 518 -37.32 -2.31 26.95
C THR A 518 -38.69 -1.66 26.95
N TRP A 519 -39.74 -2.46 26.85
CA TRP A 519 -41.12 -1.99 26.97
C TRP A 519 -42.06 -3.11 27.42
N THR A 520 -43.30 -2.76 27.75
CA THR A 520 -44.36 -3.72 28.09
C THR A 520 -45.62 -3.49 27.28
N ASN A 521 -46.32 -4.56 26.93
CA ASN A 521 -47.62 -4.54 26.25
C ASN A 521 -48.50 -5.67 26.78
N ASN A 522 -49.83 -5.57 26.72
CA ASN A 522 -50.72 -6.66 27.13
C ASN A 522 -51.51 -7.20 25.94
N LEU A 523 -51.59 -8.52 25.84
CA LEU A 523 -52.41 -9.23 24.88
C LEU A 523 -53.77 -9.50 25.53
N THR A 524 -54.78 -8.68 25.19
CA THR A 524 -56.09 -8.67 25.88
C THR A 524 -57.10 -9.65 25.32
N ASN A 525 -56.85 -10.23 24.14
CA ASN A 525 -57.65 -11.31 23.59
C ASN A 525 -57.21 -12.72 24.07
N ALA A 526 -56.17 -12.83 24.91
CA ALA A 526 -55.78 -14.06 25.58
C ALA A 526 -56.60 -14.30 26.87
N THR A 527 -56.85 -15.57 27.22
CA THR A 527 -57.58 -15.94 28.45
C THR A 527 -56.75 -16.91 29.33
N PRO A 528 -56.26 -16.46 30.51
CA PRO A 528 -56.22 -15.07 31.01
C PRO A 528 -55.33 -14.15 30.16
N ALA A 529 -55.53 -12.83 30.26
CA ALA A 529 -54.73 -11.84 29.54
C ALA A 529 -53.23 -12.01 29.85
N LEU A 530 -52.40 -11.88 28.82
CA LEU A 530 -50.95 -12.05 28.96
C LEU A 530 -50.24 -10.69 28.95
N THR A 531 -49.32 -10.48 29.89
CA THR A 531 -48.45 -9.29 29.91
C THR A 531 -47.11 -9.65 29.31
N TYR A 532 -46.77 -8.98 28.21
CA TYR A 532 -45.49 -9.13 27.52
C TYR A 532 -44.52 -8.05 27.98
N ARG A 533 -43.30 -8.46 28.31
CA ARG A 533 -42.15 -7.58 28.52
C ARG A 533 -41.09 -7.88 27.47
N TYR A 534 -40.63 -6.85 26.81
CA TYR A 534 -39.64 -6.92 25.76
C TYR A 534 -38.33 -6.31 26.21
N HIS A 535 -37.24 -6.93 25.77
CA HIS A 535 -35.89 -6.39 25.78
C HIS A 535 -35.30 -6.64 24.39
N VAL A 536 -34.86 -5.59 23.73
CA VAL A 536 -34.21 -5.67 22.42
C VAL A 536 -32.86 -4.98 22.53
N LEU A 537 -31.79 -5.68 22.17
CA LEU A 537 -30.44 -5.15 22.02
C LEU A 537 -30.04 -5.29 20.54
N ILE A 538 -29.61 -4.20 19.93
CA ILE A 538 -29.08 -4.12 18.58
C ILE A 538 -27.61 -3.75 18.69
N VAL A 539 -26.76 -4.53 18.03
CA VAL A 539 -25.30 -4.38 18.07
C VAL A 539 -24.75 -4.32 16.66
N ASP A 540 -24.27 -3.15 16.30
CA ASP A 540 -23.49 -2.94 15.09
C ASP A 540 -22.02 -3.20 15.40
N ALA A 541 -21.52 -4.28 14.82
CA ALA A 541 -20.11 -4.66 14.84
C ALA A 541 -19.48 -4.63 13.44
N SER A 542 -20.13 -4.00 12.45
CA SER A 542 -19.66 -3.94 11.06
C SER A 542 -18.26 -3.37 10.91
N GLN A 543 -17.90 -2.42 11.78
CA GLN A 543 -16.60 -1.76 11.78
C GLN A 543 -15.59 -2.41 12.73
N LEU A 544 -15.95 -3.49 13.42
CA LEU A 544 -15.03 -4.23 14.29
C LEU A 544 -14.26 -5.28 13.47
N SER A 545 -12.94 -5.23 13.59
CA SER A 545 -11.99 -6.16 12.98
C SER A 545 -11.34 -7.06 14.04
N GLY A 546 -11.15 -8.34 13.71
CA GLY A 546 -10.37 -9.29 14.50
C GLY A 546 -8.86 -9.21 14.24
N THR A 547 -8.42 -8.47 13.23
CA THR A 547 -7.01 -8.23 12.93
C THR A 547 -6.71 -6.74 12.84
N THR A 548 -5.46 -6.38 13.10
CA THR A 548 -4.96 -5.02 12.97
C THR A 548 -3.71 -5.02 12.10
N PRO A 549 -3.62 -4.16 11.07
CA PRO A 549 -2.41 -4.01 10.28
C PRO A 549 -1.21 -3.60 11.13
N VAL A 550 -0.07 -4.24 10.89
CA VAL A 550 1.20 -3.82 11.50
C VAL A 550 1.67 -2.57 10.77
N THR A 551 2.00 -1.53 11.53
CA THR A 551 2.47 -0.26 11.01
C THR A 551 3.86 0.03 11.57
N LEU A 552 4.81 0.28 10.69
CA LEU A 552 6.12 0.80 11.08
C LEU A 552 5.99 2.32 11.19
N GLN A 553 5.88 2.82 12.42
CA GLN A 553 5.75 4.25 12.67
C GLN A 553 6.96 4.99 12.10
N GLU A 554 8.16 4.55 12.49
CA GLU A 554 9.41 5.01 11.91
C GLU A 554 10.29 3.82 11.56
N PHE A 555 10.86 3.85 10.36
CA PHE A 555 11.82 2.87 9.91
C PHE A 555 13.09 3.57 9.42
N THR A 556 14.17 3.39 10.17
CA THR A 556 15.51 3.82 9.78
C THR A 556 16.45 2.63 9.70
N ALA A 557 17.09 2.45 8.54
CA ALA A 557 18.07 1.40 8.30
C ALA A 557 19.36 2.00 7.74
N ARG A 558 20.51 1.60 8.30
CA ARG A 558 21.86 2.03 7.87
C ARG A 558 22.77 0.84 7.60
N GLY A 559 23.52 0.88 6.51
CA GLY A 559 24.49 -0.16 6.17
C GLY A 559 25.14 0.10 4.81
N THR A 560 26.11 -0.72 4.42
CA THR A 560 26.67 -0.65 3.06
C THR A 560 25.71 -1.25 2.04
N ASN A 561 25.07 -2.36 2.42
CA ASN A 561 23.96 -2.96 1.68
C ASN A 561 22.77 -3.18 2.62
N VAL A 562 21.57 -2.80 2.21
CA VAL A 562 20.33 -3.04 2.96
C VAL A 562 19.41 -3.91 2.11
N VAL A 563 19.09 -5.10 2.61
CA VAL A 563 18.18 -6.06 1.96
C VAL A 563 16.93 -6.19 2.82
N ILE A 564 15.79 -5.81 2.26
CA ILE A 564 14.48 -5.81 2.90
C ILE A 564 13.68 -6.97 2.33
N ASN A 565 13.26 -7.85 3.23
CA ASN A 565 12.38 -8.99 2.96
C ASN A 565 11.27 -9.03 4.03
N ASN A 566 10.51 -7.94 4.12
CA ASN A 566 9.38 -7.79 5.02
C ASN A 566 8.37 -6.82 4.37
N PRO A 567 7.06 -6.94 4.66
CA PRO A 567 6.11 -5.87 4.41
C PRO A 567 6.44 -4.63 5.26
N LEU A 568 6.57 -3.47 4.63
CA LEU A 568 6.80 -2.17 5.28
C LEU A 568 5.60 -1.26 5.03
N ASN A 569 4.64 -1.27 5.96
CA ASN A 569 3.55 -0.31 5.99
C ASN A 569 3.96 0.89 6.85
N ILE A 570 4.32 2.00 6.23
CA ILE A 570 4.93 3.14 6.92
C ILE A 570 3.84 4.04 7.49
N GLY A 571 3.90 4.31 8.80
CA GLY A 571 2.97 5.19 9.51
C GLY A 571 3.36 6.66 9.43
N ARG A 572 4.64 6.97 9.70
CA ARG A 572 5.14 8.36 9.75
C ARG A 572 6.35 8.59 8.85
N ALA A 573 7.42 7.82 9.01
CA ALA A 573 8.67 8.09 8.27
C ALA A 573 9.44 6.82 7.89
N VAL A 574 10.13 6.89 6.75
CA VAL A 574 11.05 5.85 6.27
C VAL A 574 12.35 6.50 5.79
N GLN A 575 13.48 5.97 6.23
CA GLN A 575 14.80 6.35 5.77
C GLN A 575 15.73 5.13 5.66
N VAL A 576 16.28 4.89 4.48
CA VAL A 576 17.30 3.86 4.25
C VAL A 576 18.55 4.54 3.74
N ASN A 577 19.52 4.71 4.64
CA ASN A 577 20.81 5.30 4.34
C ASN A 577 21.79 4.16 4.03
N SER A 578 21.83 3.79 2.74
CA SER A 578 22.66 2.73 2.21
C SER A 578 22.98 2.98 0.73
N PRO A 579 24.25 2.83 0.29
CA PRO A 579 24.60 2.83 -1.13
C PRO A 579 23.85 1.80 -1.96
N ALA A 580 23.58 0.62 -1.40
CA ALA A 580 22.81 -0.42 -2.08
C ALA A 580 21.54 -0.78 -1.30
N VAL A 581 20.38 -0.73 -1.97
CA VAL A 581 19.06 -1.06 -1.40
C VAL A 581 18.38 -2.10 -2.26
N THR A 582 17.93 -3.20 -1.65
CA THR A 582 17.22 -4.28 -2.33
C THR A 582 15.93 -4.64 -1.62
N PHE A 583 14.81 -4.56 -2.35
CA PHE A 583 13.50 -5.07 -1.94
C PHE A 583 13.29 -6.45 -2.56
N SER A 584 13.07 -7.46 -1.72
CA SER A 584 12.83 -8.85 -2.13
C SER A 584 11.42 -9.04 -2.71
N SER A 585 11.15 -10.16 -3.38
CA SER A 585 9.85 -10.41 -4.03
C SER A 585 8.65 -10.43 -3.08
N SER A 586 8.86 -10.79 -1.81
CA SER A 586 7.80 -10.79 -0.78
C SER A 586 7.71 -9.46 0.00
N SER A 587 8.61 -8.51 -0.28
CA SER A 587 8.61 -7.21 0.41
C SER A 587 7.60 -6.26 -0.21
N THR A 588 7.02 -5.42 0.64
CA THR A 588 6.22 -4.28 0.21
C THR A 588 6.73 -3.02 0.87
N LEU A 589 6.64 -1.88 0.19
CA LEU A 589 6.82 -0.55 0.78
C LEU A 589 5.58 0.26 0.46
N ILE A 590 4.78 0.55 1.48
CA ILE A 590 3.57 1.36 1.37
C ILE A 590 3.80 2.62 2.18
N LEU A 591 3.85 3.77 1.50
CA LEU A 591 3.98 5.07 2.15
C LEU A 591 2.60 5.63 2.55
N PRO A 592 2.51 6.39 3.65
CA PRO A 592 1.22 6.80 4.23
C PRO A 592 0.44 7.76 3.33
N LEU A 593 -0.79 7.37 2.98
CA LEU A 593 -1.67 8.15 2.12
C LEU A 593 -2.07 9.50 2.75
N LEU A 594 -2.34 9.49 4.07
CA LEU A 594 -2.81 10.67 4.80
C LEU A 594 -1.76 11.77 4.92
N ALA A 595 -0.47 11.41 4.89
CA ALA A 595 0.64 12.35 4.98
C ALA A 595 1.13 12.83 3.60
N ILE A 596 0.54 12.34 2.50
CA ILE A 596 0.83 12.76 1.12
C ILE A 596 2.35 12.70 0.84
N THR A 597 2.95 11.55 1.15
CA THR A 597 4.41 11.40 1.12
C THR A 597 4.95 11.07 -0.27
N ASN A 598 6.09 11.67 -0.58
CA ASN A 598 6.92 11.32 -1.74
C ASN A 598 7.97 10.28 -1.35
N LEU A 599 8.52 9.60 -2.37
CA LEU A 599 9.73 8.80 -2.24
C LEU A 599 10.88 9.53 -2.94
N THR A 600 11.80 10.09 -2.17
CA THR A 600 12.92 10.93 -2.64
C THR A 600 14.22 10.66 -1.87
N ALA A 601 15.24 11.51 -2.05
CA ALA A 601 16.52 11.47 -1.37
C ALA A 601 16.38 11.66 0.14
N THR A 602 15.28 12.22 0.63
CA THR A 602 15.00 12.23 2.07
C THR A 602 14.85 10.81 2.62
N ASN A 603 14.21 9.93 1.84
CA ASN A 603 14.04 8.52 2.18
C ASN A 603 15.29 7.71 1.86
N PHE A 604 15.92 7.93 0.70
CA PHE A 604 17.11 7.21 0.25
C PHE A 604 18.27 8.17 -0.04
N PRO A 605 18.93 8.71 1.01
CA PRO A 605 19.89 9.83 0.86
C PRO A 605 21.18 9.46 0.12
N THR A 606 21.66 8.23 0.27
CA THR A 606 22.97 7.81 -0.25
C THR A 606 22.86 6.71 -1.31
N VAL A 607 21.65 6.40 -1.81
CA VAL A 607 21.47 5.24 -2.71
C VAL A 607 22.16 5.46 -4.07
N GLU A 608 22.93 4.47 -4.49
CA GLU A 608 23.60 4.37 -5.79
C GLU A 608 23.16 3.11 -6.57
N PHE A 609 22.74 2.07 -5.87
CA PHE A 609 22.23 0.82 -6.44
C PHE A 609 20.87 0.50 -5.84
N PHE A 610 19.81 0.65 -6.63
CA PHE A 610 18.44 0.38 -6.21
C PHE A 610 17.89 -0.83 -6.97
N THR A 611 17.42 -1.84 -6.25
CA THR A 611 16.79 -3.02 -6.84
C THR A 611 15.44 -3.31 -6.18
N ASN A 612 14.38 -3.37 -6.99
CA ASN A 612 13.04 -3.73 -6.54
C ASN A 612 12.56 -5.03 -7.20
N HIS A 613 12.30 -6.05 -6.39
CA HIS A 613 11.57 -7.26 -6.79
C HIS A 613 10.14 -7.32 -6.24
N GLY A 614 9.82 -6.46 -5.27
CA GLY A 614 8.56 -6.46 -4.52
C GLY A 614 7.57 -5.42 -5.04
N PHE A 615 6.73 -4.91 -4.14
CA PHE A 615 5.71 -3.92 -4.45
C PHE A 615 5.96 -2.60 -3.70
N ILE A 616 6.11 -1.49 -4.42
CA ILE A 616 6.30 -0.16 -3.86
C ILE A 616 5.12 0.73 -4.26
N SER A 617 4.42 1.27 -3.27
CA SER A 617 3.29 2.20 -3.43
C SER A 617 3.60 3.54 -2.79
N VAL A 618 3.61 4.59 -3.62
CA VAL A 618 3.92 5.97 -3.24
C VAL A 618 2.69 6.82 -3.56
N PRO A 619 2.11 7.55 -2.59
CA PRO A 619 0.93 8.37 -2.84
C PRO A 619 1.08 9.41 -3.96
N VAL A 620 2.23 10.09 -4.01
CA VAL A 620 2.44 11.24 -4.91
C VAL A 620 3.60 11.01 -5.87
N GLN A 621 4.81 11.42 -5.55
CA GLN A 621 5.94 11.37 -6.49
C GLN A 621 6.96 10.32 -6.04
N CYS A 622 7.31 9.42 -6.95
CA CYS A 622 8.47 8.54 -6.81
C CYS A 622 9.61 9.13 -7.64
N GLN A 623 10.53 9.83 -6.97
CA GLN A 623 11.68 10.46 -7.58
C GLN A 623 12.96 9.78 -7.11
N LEU A 624 13.64 9.05 -8.01
CA LEU A 624 14.88 8.34 -7.68
C LEU A 624 16.00 8.77 -8.63
N GLY A 625 16.96 9.51 -8.07
CA GLY A 625 18.18 9.92 -8.76
C GLY A 625 18.10 11.26 -9.48
N SER A 626 16.90 11.78 -9.78
CA SER A 626 16.75 13.15 -10.32
C SER A 626 16.57 14.21 -9.24
N ASP A 627 16.38 13.77 -8.00
CA ASP A 627 16.27 14.51 -6.74
C ASP A 627 17.64 14.92 -6.15
N ARG A 628 18.72 14.70 -6.89
CA ARG A 628 20.10 14.86 -6.44
C ARG A 628 21.01 15.24 -7.62
N PRO A 629 22.22 15.80 -7.36
CA PRO A 629 23.12 16.25 -8.43
C PRO A 629 23.66 15.14 -9.34
N THR A 630 23.88 13.94 -8.78
CA THR A 630 24.45 12.79 -9.49
C THR A 630 23.42 11.68 -9.67
N PRO A 631 23.18 11.21 -10.91
CA PRO A 631 22.29 10.07 -11.16
C PRO A 631 22.67 8.83 -10.35
N ILE A 632 21.69 7.98 -10.04
CA ILE A 632 21.93 6.67 -9.40
C ILE A 632 22.74 5.79 -10.37
N THR A 633 23.73 5.04 -9.89
CA THR A 633 24.56 4.17 -10.75
C THR A 633 23.74 3.07 -11.43
N SER A 634 22.85 2.41 -10.69
CA SER A 634 21.95 1.40 -11.23
C SER A 634 20.58 1.43 -10.55
N LEU A 635 19.52 1.47 -11.36
CA LEU A 635 18.13 1.35 -10.91
C LEU A 635 17.49 0.18 -11.65
N VAL A 636 17.14 -0.87 -10.92
CA VAL A 636 16.56 -2.10 -11.43
C VAL A 636 15.16 -2.30 -10.84
N ASN A 637 14.14 -2.34 -11.70
CA ASN A 637 12.78 -2.70 -11.29
C ASN A 637 12.32 -4.01 -11.97
N ARG A 638 12.15 -5.06 -11.16
CA ARG A 638 11.59 -6.36 -11.55
C ARG A 638 10.25 -6.66 -10.88
N GLY A 639 9.84 -5.83 -9.91
CA GLY A 639 8.56 -5.89 -9.23
C GLY A 639 7.59 -4.83 -9.75
N VAL A 640 6.89 -4.16 -8.83
CA VAL A 640 5.95 -3.07 -9.15
C VAL A 640 6.36 -1.79 -8.42
N ILE A 641 6.40 -0.68 -9.14
CA ILE A 641 6.44 0.67 -8.59
C ILE A 641 5.19 1.40 -9.05
N SER A 642 4.40 1.89 -8.09
CA SER A 642 3.15 2.61 -8.30
C SER A 642 3.20 3.96 -7.62
N ALA A 643 3.01 5.05 -8.37
CA ALA A 643 3.00 6.42 -7.83
C ALA A 643 2.02 7.33 -8.56
N ASN A 644 1.74 8.55 -8.10
CA ASN A 644 1.05 9.52 -8.95
C ASN A 644 1.93 10.03 -10.10
N SER A 645 3.22 10.22 -9.87
CA SER A 645 4.20 10.50 -10.91
C SER A 645 5.52 9.78 -10.62
N ILE A 646 6.24 9.42 -11.68
CA ILE A 646 7.51 8.68 -11.57
C ILE A 646 8.59 9.46 -12.31
N GLU A 647 9.72 9.71 -11.65
CA GLU A 647 10.87 10.37 -12.24
C GLU A 647 12.16 9.65 -11.82
N PHE A 648 12.87 9.08 -12.79
CA PHE A 648 14.10 8.33 -12.57
C PHE A 648 15.27 8.97 -13.31
N SER A 649 16.41 9.04 -12.65
CA SER A 649 17.69 9.40 -13.27
C SER A 649 18.78 8.42 -12.82
N ALA A 650 19.29 7.61 -13.75
CA ALA A 650 20.28 6.58 -13.45
C ALA A 650 21.28 6.35 -14.59
N LEU A 651 22.52 5.94 -14.32
CA LEU A 651 23.44 5.54 -15.40
C LEU A 651 22.90 4.29 -16.12
N ASN A 652 22.50 3.26 -15.35
CA ASN A 652 21.91 2.04 -15.88
C ASN A 652 20.50 1.83 -15.32
N PHE A 653 19.48 2.00 -16.15
CA PHE A 653 18.10 1.67 -15.83
C PHE A 653 17.72 0.32 -16.46
N GLU A 654 17.26 -0.63 -15.65
CA GLU A 654 16.69 -1.90 -16.11
C GLU A 654 15.26 -2.04 -15.58
N SER A 655 14.31 -2.34 -16.46
CA SER A 655 12.94 -2.67 -16.07
C SER A 655 12.47 -3.94 -16.75
N SER A 656 12.15 -4.95 -15.95
CA SER A 656 11.38 -6.13 -16.38
C SER A 656 10.00 -6.21 -15.73
N GLY A 657 9.76 -5.37 -14.72
CA GLY A 657 8.50 -5.31 -13.99
C GLY A 657 7.56 -4.19 -14.47
N THR A 658 6.74 -3.70 -13.56
CA THR A 658 5.75 -2.65 -13.81
C THR A 658 6.19 -1.34 -13.16
N ASN A 659 6.21 -0.25 -13.94
CA ASN A 659 6.21 1.11 -13.43
C ASN A 659 4.91 1.76 -13.90
N GLN A 660 4.03 2.12 -12.96
CA GLN A 660 2.72 2.64 -13.29
C GLN A 660 2.42 3.93 -12.52
N THR A 661 1.73 4.86 -13.18
CA THR A 661 1.15 6.00 -12.51
C THR A 661 -0.34 5.79 -12.25
N VAL A 662 -0.75 6.11 -11.02
CA VAL A 662 -2.12 5.99 -10.52
C VAL A 662 -2.58 7.33 -9.99
N ALA A 663 -3.82 7.71 -10.27
CA ALA A 663 -4.35 8.96 -9.77
C ALA A 663 -4.47 8.94 -8.24
N PHE A 664 -4.19 10.07 -7.61
CA PHE A 664 -4.69 10.32 -6.27
C PHE A 664 -6.13 10.85 -6.40
N GLY A 665 -7.12 10.07 -5.93
CA GLY A 665 -8.54 10.41 -6.07
C GLY A 665 -9.14 10.09 -7.45
N THR A 666 -10.09 10.89 -7.92
CA THR A 666 -10.90 10.63 -9.14
C THR A 666 -10.23 11.10 -10.45
N GLY A 667 -8.90 11.24 -10.47
CA GLY A 667 -8.15 11.80 -11.60
C GLY A 667 -7.53 10.76 -12.53
N VAL A 668 -6.56 11.22 -13.33
CA VAL A 668 -5.67 10.37 -14.15
C VAL A 668 -4.27 10.45 -13.53
N GLY A 669 -3.47 9.37 -13.61
CA GLY A 669 -2.07 9.39 -13.14
C GLY A 669 -1.23 10.44 -13.88
N GLY A 670 -0.14 10.89 -13.28
CA GLY A 670 0.83 11.81 -13.88
C GLY A 670 1.82 11.12 -14.84
N PRO A 671 2.89 11.82 -15.25
CA PRO A 671 3.87 11.30 -16.21
C PRO A 671 4.85 10.30 -15.60
N ILE A 672 5.51 9.54 -16.48
CA ILE A 672 6.74 8.79 -16.20
C ILE A 672 7.88 9.46 -16.97
N SER A 673 8.94 9.87 -16.29
CA SER A 673 10.16 10.43 -16.90
C SER A 673 11.37 9.60 -16.48
N ILE A 674 12.13 9.11 -17.45
CA ILE A 674 13.32 8.29 -17.24
C ILE A 674 14.49 8.90 -18.01
N ARG A 675 15.54 9.28 -17.27
CA ARG A 675 16.83 9.76 -17.79
C ARG A 675 17.90 8.72 -17.51
N ALA A 676 18.60 8.24 -18.53
CA ALA A 676 19.67 7.28 -18.31
C ALA A 676 20.85 7.35 -19.29
N SER A 677 21.98 6.72 -18.95
CA SER A 677 22.97 6.40 -19.99
C SER A 677 22.49 5.20 -20.81
N THR A 678 22.04 4.14 -20.13
CA THR A 678 21.42 2.98 -20.76
C THR A 678 20.06 2.70 -20.12
N ALA A 679 19.00 2.66 -20.93
CA ALA A 679 17.66 2.25 -20.55
C ALA A 679 17.32 0.91 -21.22
N LYS A 680 17.29 -0.17 -20.41
CA LYS A 680 16.95 -1.53 -20.84
C LYS A 680 15.57 -1.91 -20.33
N LEU A 681 14.59 -1.88 -21.22
CA LEU A 681 13.22 -2.33 -20.99
C LEU A 681 13.11 -3.79 -21.47
N ASP A 682 13.30 -4.74 -20.57
CA ASP A 682 13.31 -6.15 -20.90
C ASP A 682 12.29 -6.92 -20.04
N GLY A 683 11.10 -7.16 -20.59
CA GLY A 683 10.01 -7.87 -19.94
C GLY A 683 10.19 -9.40 -19.80
N GLY A 684 11.31 -9.98 -20.22
CA GLY A 684 11.52 -11.42 -20.10
C GLY A 684 10.48 -12.23 -20.87
N LEU A 685 9.95 -13.29 -20.25
CA LEU A 685 8.86 -14.12 -20.78
C LEU A 685 7.47 -13.63 -20.34
N THR A 686 7.39 -12.89 -19.23
CA THR A 686 6.12 -12.47 -18.60
C THR A 686 5.61 -11.13 -19.11
N GLY A 687 6.47 -10.35 -19.76
CA GLY A 687 6.18 -8.98 -20.18
C GLY A 687 6.48 -7.95 -19.10
N GLY A 688 6.99 -6.79 -19.50
CA GLY A 688 7.18 -5.61 -18.64
C GLY A 688 6.19 -4.50 -19.02
N LEU A 689 5.91 -3.57 -18.10
CA LEU A 689 4.93 -2.50 -18.31
C LEU A 689 5.44 -1.12 -17.83
N LEU A 690 5.38 -0.13 -18.71
CA LEU A 690 5.35 1.29 -18.34
C LEU A 690 3.93 1.80 -18.62
N SER A 691 3.21 2.23 -17.60
CA SER A 691 1.83 2.71 -17.73
C SER A 691 1.69 4.09 -17.12
N ALA A 692 1.54 5.12 -17.95
CA ALA A 692 1.36 6.50 -17.50
C ALA A 692 -0.06 6.99 -17.79
N GLY A 693 -0.66 7.64 -16.80
CA GLY A 693 -1.83 8.48 -17.03
C GLY A 693 -1.48 9.80 -17.74
N GLY A 694 -0.27 10.32 -17.53
CA GLY A 694 0.32 11.42 -18.30
C GLY A 694 1.26 10.89 -19.39
N SER A 695 2.21 11.71 -19.84
CA SER A 695 3.21 11.32 -20.84
C SER A 695 4.28 10.35 -20.32
N ILE A 696 4.91 9.60 -21.23
CA ILE A 696 6.13 8.82 -20.97
C ILE A 696 7.30 9.51 -21.69
N LEU A 697 8.34 9.89 -20.94
CA LEU A 697 9.56 10.49 -21.47
C LEU A 697 10.74 9.55 -21.20
N LEU A 698 11.40 9.08 -22.27
CA LEU A 698 12.58 8.24 -22.21
C LEU A 698 13.76 8.96 -22.88
N GLU A 699 14.66 9.51 -22.06
CA GLU A 699 15.87 10.18 -22.49
C GLU A 699 17.08 9.31 -22.13
N ALA A 700 17.75 8.72 -23.12
CA ALA A 700 18.95 7.94 -22.82
C ALA A 700 19.98 7.92 -23.96
N ASN A 701 21.20 7.48 -23.69
CA ASN A 701 22.13 7.22 -24.80
C ASN A 701 21.73 5.96 -25.56
N ASP A 702 21.46 4.89 -24.83
CA ASP A 702 21.05 3.61 -25.39
C ASP A 702 19.67 3.20 -24.86
N ILE A 703 18.69 3.04 -25.74
CA ILE A 703 17.35 2.52 -25.41
C ILE A 703 17.21 1.13 -26.05
N LYS A 704 16.95 0.11 -25.22
CA LYS A 704 16.76 -1.28 -25.65
C LYS A 704 15.42 -1.80 -25.16
N ILE A 705 14.59 -2.33 -26.06
CA ILE A 705 13.22 -2.76 -25.75
C ILE A 705 12.98 -4.21 -26.18
N ARG A 706 12.57 -5.07 -25.25
CA ARG A 706 12.22 -6.47 -25.50
C ARG A 706 11.01 -6.89 -24.67
N ASN A 707 9.97 -7.41 -25.34
CA ASN A 707 8.73 -7.89 -24.73
C ASN A 707 8.18 -6.90 -23.67
N HIS A 708 8.17 -5.60 -24.01
CA HIS A 708 7.73 -4.55 -23.10
C HIS A 708 6.54 -3.80 -23.67
N ARG A 709 5.57 -3.49 -22.81
CA ARG A 709 4.44 -2.63 -23.13
C ARG A 709 4.66 -1.23 -22.58
N LEU A 710 4.44 -0.21 -23.40
CA LEU A 710 4.37 1.19 -22.98
C LEU A 710 2.94 1.66 -23.25
N SER A 711 2.25 2.20 -22.25
CA SER A 711 0.88 2.65 -22.37
C SER A 711 0.77 4.04 -21.76
N THR A 712 0.33 5.02 -22.53
CA THR A 712 0.20 6.41 -22.07
C THR A 712 -1.06 7.05 -22.60
N ALA A 713 -1.84 7.69 -21.72
CA ALA A 713 -2.91 8.59 -22.15
C ALA A 713 -2.37 9.96 -22.58
N GLY A 714 -1.10 10.26 -22.30
CA GLY A 714 -0.35 11.39 -22.86
C GLY A 714 0.48 11.02 -24.10
N THR A 715 1.56 11.76 -24.31
CA THR A 715 2.52 11.58 -25.42
C THR A 715 3.66 10.64 -25.01
N LEU A 716 4.16 9.82 -25.93
CA LEU A 716 5.45 9.14 -25.77
C LEU A 716 6.58 10.01 -26.36
N VAL A 717 7.64 10.28 -25.61
CA VAL A 717 8.83 10.98 -26.09
C VAL A 717 10.05 10.06 -25.95
N LEU A 718 10.73 9.79 -27.06
CA LEU A 718 11.96 9.02 -27.15
C LEU A 718 13.11 9.95 -27.58
N SER A 719 14.19 9.98 -26.81
CA SER A 719 15.38 10.77 -27.11
C SER A 719 16.67 9.94 -27.00
N PRO A 720 16.87 8.90 -27.85
CA PRO A 720 18.08 8.09 -27.88
C PRO A 720 19.24 8.79 -28.62
N THR A 721 20.42 8.93 -28.02
CA THR A 721 21.57 9.57 -28.70
C THR A 721 22.48 8.58 -29.46
N ASN A 722 22.76 7.40 -28.90
CA ASN A 722 23.67 6.40 -29.48
C ASN A 722 22.90 5.27 -30.20
N SER A 723 22.03 4.55 -29.48
CA SER A 723 21.31 3.41 -30.03
C SER A 723 19.85 3.33 -29.59
N LEU A 724 18.99 2.90 -30.51
CA LEU A 724 17.60 2.55 -30.28
C LEU A 724 17.37 1.16 -30.87
N ALA A 725 17.23 0.15 -30.03
CA ALA A 725 17.15 -1.23 -30.51
C ALA A 725 15.98 -1.99 -29.88
N ASP A 726 15.35 -2.84 -30.69
CA ASP A 726 14.54 -3.95 -30.21
C ASP A 726 15.15 -5.31 -30.59
N VAL A 727 14.38 -6.39 -30.40
CA VAL A 727 14.81 -7.76 -30.77
C VAL A 727 14.52 -8.13 -32.22
N GLY A 728 14.21 -7.15 -33.08
CA GLY A 728 13.93 -7.35 -34.49
C GLY A 728 12.80 -8.33 -34.73
N ALA A 729 13.01 -9.29 -35.64
CA ALA A 729 12.04 -10.25 -36.16
C ALA A 729 11.26 -11.09 -35.12
N SER A 730 11.69 -11.12 -33.86
CA SER A 730 11.05 -11.88 -32.77
C SER A 730 10.36 -10.99 -31.71
N GLY A 731 10.22 -9.69 -31.99
CA GLY A 731 9.70 -8.70 -31.06
C GLY A 731 8.19 -8.73 -30.87
N SER A 732 7.76 -8.61 -29.62
CA SER A 732 6.36 -8.46 -29.18
C SER A 732 6.12 -7.10 -28.50
N ASN A 733 6.97 -6.11 -28.79
CA ASN A 733 6.87 -4.80 -28.15
C ASN A 733 5.60 -4.08 -28.60
N ARG A 734 4.88 -3.50 -27.64
CA ARG A 734 3.63 -2.77 -27.89
C ARG A 734 3.67 -1.41 -27.23
N ILE A 735 3.36 -0.37 -27.98
CA ILE A 735 3.29 1.00 -27.50
C ILE A 735 1.88 1.51 -27.80
N ASP A 736 1.13 1.93 -26.78
CA ASP A 736 -0.20 2.53 -26.89
C ASP A 736 -0.11 4.01 -26.48
N VAL A 737 -0.45 4.94 -27.38
CA VAL A 737 -0.45 6.39 -27.13
C VAL A 737 -1.77 7.03 -27.55
N ALA A 738 -2.22 8.05 -26.80
CA ALA A 738 -3.44 8.80 -27.13
C ALA A 738 -3.18 10.27 -27.54
N LEU A 739 -2.05 10.86 -27.12
CA LEU A 739 -1.64 12.22 -27.51
C LEU A 739 -0.34 12.22 -28.33
N GLY A 740 -0.17 11.17 -29.15
CA GLY A 740 0.91 11.05 -30.13
C GLY A 740 2.24 10.57 -29.57
N PHE A 741 3.26 10.57 -30.43
CA PHE A 741 4.62 10.15 -30.09
C PHE A 741 5.67 11.02 -30.77
N ALA A 742 6.85 11.12 -30.16
CA ALA A 742 7.97 11.90 -30.67
C ALA A 742 9.28 11.11 -30.56
N LEU A 743 10.00 10.95 -31.67
CA LEU A 743 11.43 10.67 -31.68
C LEU A 743 12.16 11.98 -31.95
N THR A 744 12.80 12.54 -30.92
CA THR A 744 13.32 13.93 -30.96
C THR A 744 14.64 14.04 -31.71
N ILE A 745 15.42 12.96 -31.74
CA ILE A 745 16.74 12.89 -32.38
C ILE A 745 16.89 11.54 -33.09
N LYS A 746 17.58 11.52 -34.24
CA LYS A 746 17.93 10.28 -34.92
C LYS A 746 19.09 9.62 -34.16
N PRO A 747 18.94 8.40 -33.63
CA PRO A 747 20.05 7.69 -32.99
C PRO A 747 21.13 7.35 -34.02
N ALA A 748 22.38 7.18 -33.58
CA ALA A 748 23.48 6.80 -34.46
C ALA A 748 23.26 5.42 -35.11
N THR A 749 22.63 4.48 -34.39
CA THR A 749 22.29 3.13 -34.87
C THR A 749 20.96 2.62 -34.33
N GLY A 750 20.38 1.66 -35.04
CA GLY A 750 19.25 0.86 -34.56
C GLY A 750 17.88 1.25 -35.14
N ASP A 751 16.95 0.31 -34.95
CA ASP A 751 15.60 0.29 -35.51
C ASP A 751 14.62 -0.36 -34.51
N LEU A 752 13.33 -0.18 -34.77
CA LEU A 752 12.18 -0.68 -34.01
C LEU A 752 11.33 -1.66 -34.84
N LEU A 753 11.96 -2.52 -35.64
CA LEU A 753 11.28 -3.43 -36.58
C LEU A 753 10.46 -4.54 -35.90
N GLY A 754 10.71 -4.84 -34.63
CA GLY A 754 9.94 -5.74 -33.77
C GLY A 754 8.90 -5.03 -32.88
N THR A 755 8.61 -3.76 -33.16
CA THR A 755 7.74 -2.91 -32.32
C THR A 755 6.49 -2.47 -33.08
N THR A 756 5.34 -2.54 -32.38
CA THR A 756 4.07 -1.97 -32.86
C THR A 756 3.71 -0.73 -32.04
N ILE A 757 3.48 0.39 -32.71
CA ILE A 757 2.91 1.60 -32.10
C ILE A 757 1.44 1.72 -32.52
N TYR A 758 0.56 1.85 -31.52
CA TYR A 758 -0.86 2.15 -31.64
C TYR A 758 -1.05 3.61 -31.24
N SER A 759 -1.40 4.47 -32.19
CA SER A 759 -1.79 5.86 -31.92
C SER A 759 -3.28 6.03 -32.13
N THR A 760 -3.96 6.46 -31.07
CA THR A 760 -5.39 6.80 -31.11
C THR A 760 -5.57 8.31 -31.06
N ALA A 761 -6.69 8.79 -31.60
CA ALA A 761 -7.08 10.19 -31.49
C ALA A 761 -8.31 10.38 -30.60
N PRO A 762 -8.39 11.49 -29.84
CA PRO A 762 -9.62 11.88 -29.15
C PRO A 762 -10.72 12.24 -30.16
N PHE A 763 -11.95 12.54 -29.70
CA PHE A 763 -13.06 12.89 -30.61
C PHE A 763 -12.82 14.19 -31.41
N ILE A 764 -12.11 15.16 -30.81
CA ILE A 764 -11.78 16.47 -31.39
C ILE A 764 -10.32 16.79 -31.05
N GLY A 765 -9.56 17.27 -32.04
CA GLY A 765 -8.22 17.82 -31.84
C GLY A 765 -7.16 17.24 -32.77
N ASP A 766 -6.05 17.99 -32.89
CA ASP A 766 -4.84 17.56 -33.59
C ASP A 766 -3.94 16.78 -32.61
N VAL A 767 -3.53 15.58 -33.01
CA VAL A 767 -2.59 14.72 -32.26
C VAL A 767 -1.24 14.76 -32.97
N PRO A 768 -0.23 15.47 -32.41
CA PRO A 768 1.04 15.65 -33.08
C PRO A 768 1.98 14.45 -32.91
N HIS A 769 2.69 14.13 -33.97
CA HIS A 769 3.72 13.10 -34.04
C HIS A 769 4.99 13.71 -34.64
N TYR A 770 6.12 13.45 -34.00
CA TYR A 770 7.43 13.94 -34.47
C TYR A 770 8.37 12.77 -34.73
N TRP A 771 9.11 12.80 -35.84
CA TRP A 771 10.10 11.77 -36.12
C TRP A 771 11.38 12.36 -36.70
N ALA A 772 12.52 11.90 -36.18
CA ALA A 772 13.83 12.41 -36.57
C ALA A 772 14.53 11.57 -37.66
N GLY A 773 13.92 10.47 -38.14
CA GLY A 773 14.49 9.63 -39.19
C GLY A 773 14.88 10.42 -40.43
N ALA A 774 15.94 9.99 -41.12
CA ALA A 774 16.42 10.66 -42.34
C ALA A 774 15.58 10.20 -43.55
N ASP A 775 15.31 11.12 -44.48
CA ASP A 775 14.65 10.81 -45.74
C ASP A 775 15.66 10.25 -46.76
N PHE A 776 15.55 8.96 -47.06
CA PHE A 776 16.35 8.28 -48.09
C PHE A 776 15.59 8.11 -49.41
N GLY A 777 14.35 8.58 -49.52
CA GLY A 777 13.47 8.22 -50.62
C GLY A 777 12.81 6.84 -50.43
N PRO A 778 12.03 6.39 -51.42
CA PRO A 778 11.33 5.11 -51.37
C PRO A 778 12.28 3.93 -51.68
N VAL A 779 13.30 3.74 -50.85
CA VAL A 779 14.33 2.69 -51.01
C VAL A 779 14.53 1.89 -49.72
N THR A 780 15.01 0.66 -49.87
CA THR A 780 15.21 -0.28 -48.74
C THR A 780 16.23 0.19 -47.70
N ALA A 781 17.18 1.06 -48.09
CA ALA A 781 18.18 1.63 -47.19
C ALA A 781 17.56 2.42 -46.03
N GLY A 782 16.34 2.95 -46.18
CA GLY A 782 15.63 3.66 -45.12
C GLY A 782 15.17 2.78 -43.95
N TYR A 783 15.23 1.45 -44.09
CA TYR A 783 14.85 0.47 -43.06
C TYR A 783 16.02 -0.03 -42.20
N SER A 784 17.21 0.57 -42.35
CA SER A 784 18.42 0.17 -41.62
C SER A 784 19.08 1.37 -40.95
N ASN A 785 19.27 1.29 -39.63
CA ASN A 785 19.87 2.35 -38.80
C ASN A 785 19.20 3.72 -39.01
N ASN A 786 17.89 3.73 -39.11
CA ASN A 786 17.12 4.94 -39.36
C ASN A 786 15.92 5.09 -38.42
N ALA A 787 15.90 4.32 -37.32
CA ALA A 787 14.74 4.18 -36.46
C ALA A 787 13.50 3.73 -37.26
N ALA A 788 13.66 2.74 -38.14
CA ALA A 788 12.54 2.18 -38.88
C ALA A 788 11.61 1.39 -37.94
N LEU A 789 10.29 1.45 -38.16
CA LEU A 789 9.28 0.87 -37.28
C LEU A 789 8.68 -0.40 -37.89
N GLY A 790 8.41 -1.41 -37.07
CA GLY A 790 7.77 -2.66 -37.51
C GLY A 790 6.33 -2.47 -37.93
N ARG A 791 5.50 -1.92 -37.05
CA ARG A 791 4.09 -1.66 -37.38
C ARG A 791 3.61 -0.35 -36.77
N LEU A 792 2.89 0.43 -37.56
CA LEU A 792 2.22 1.64 -37.13
C LEU A 792 0.73 1.46 -37.34
N LEU A 793 -0.05 1.48 -36.26
CA LEU A 793 -1.50 1.53 -36.30
C LEU A 793 -1.98 2.92 -35.93
N LEU A 794 -2.79 3.50 -36.82
CA LEU A 794 -3.42 4.80 -36.67
C LEU A 794 -4.93 4.62 -36.60
N ASP A 795 -5.56 5.05 -35.51
CA ASP A 795 -7.00 4.90 -35.30
C ASP A 795 -7.65 6.23 -34.88
N THR A 796 -8.53 6.73 -35.74
CA THR A 796 -9.29 7.99 -35.53
C THR A 796 -10.72 7.76 -35.07
N SER A 797 -11.03 6.56 -34.57
CA SER A 797 -12.37 6.06 -34.20
C SER A 797 -13.31 5.90 -35.40
N ASN A 798 -14.34 5.07 -35.26
CA ASN A 798 -15.36 4.87 -36.31
C ASN A 798 -16.47 5.94 -36.29
N ASN A 799 -16.34 7.01 -35.50
CA ASN A 799 -17.38 8.02 -35.37
C ASN A 799 -17.28 9.03 -36.54
N PRO A 800 -18.25 9.08 -37.47
CA PRO A 800 -18.18 9.96 -38.63
C PRO A 800 -18.31 11.45 -38.26
N ALA A 801 -18.70 11.77 -37.02
CA ALA A 801 -18.74 13.15 -36.51
C ALA A 801 -17.43 13.56 -35.82
N ALA A 802 -16.45 12.66 -35.68
CA ALA A 802 -15.15 13.03 -35.15
C ALA A 802 -14.47 14.02 -36.11
N ILE A 803 -13.81 15.03 -35.54
CA ILE A 803 -13.03 16.04 -36.29
C ILE A 803 -11.59 16.06 -35.77
N ASN A 804 -11.09 14.88 -35.45
CA ASN A 804 -9.74 14.65 -35.00
C ASN A 804 -8.78 14.50 -36.17
N ARG A 805 -7.49 14.73 -35.94
CA ARG A 805 -6.49 14.56 -36.99
C ARG A 805 -5.16 14.16 -36.40
N LEU A 806 -4.49 13.22 -37.06
CA LEU A 806 -3.13 12.81 -36.73
C LEU A 806 -2.16 13.66 -37.56
N LEU A 807 -1.30 14.42 -36.88
CA LEU A 807 -0.33 15.32 -37.50
C LEU A 807 1.06 14.67 -37.45
N PHE A 808 1.79 14.59 -38.57
CA PHE A 808 3.16 14.07 -38.63
C PHE A 808 4.13 15.12 -39.12
N SER A 809 5.16 15.43 -38.34
CA SER A 809 6.16 16.45 -38.66
C SER A 809 7.58 15.95 -38.44
N GLY A 810 8.52 16.45 -39.24
CA GLY A 810 9.95 16.20 -39.06
C GLY A 810 10.53 17.06 -37.94
N THR A 811 11.59 16.60 -37.27
CA THR A 811 12.33 17.42 -36.28
C THR A 811 13.36 18.36 -36.90
N GLY A 812 13.67 18.18 -38.18
CA GLY A 812 14.59 18.98 -38.98
C GLY A 812 13.97 19.46 -40.30
N VAL A 813 14.80 19.71 -41.31
CA VAL A 813 14.39 20.29 -42.60
C VAL A 813 13.79 19.27 -43.57
N SER A 814 14.19 18.00 -43.46
CA SER A 814 13.71 16.88 -44.26
C SER A 814 13.91 15.60 -43.46
N ASN A 815 12.80 14.99 -43.06
CA ASN A 815 12.76 13.76 -42.29
C ASN A 815 11.79 12.77 -42.90
N ALA A 816 11.92 11.52 -42.49
CA ALA A 816 11.00 10.48 -42.87
C ALA A 816 10.81 9.44 -41.77
N LEU A 817 9.62 8.83 -41.76
CA LEU A 817 9.31 7.64 -40.97
C LEU A 817 9.13 6.46 -41.92
N TYR A 818 9.95 5.43 -41.77
CA TYR A 818 9.85 4.17 -42.50
C TYR A 818 9.13 3.15 -41.63
N VAL A 819 8.02 2.61 -42.14
CA VAL A 819 7.18 1.62 -41.46
C VAL A 819 7.13 0.35 -42.29
N ASP A 820 7.37 -0.80 -41.69
CA ASP A 820 7.24 -2.08 -42.38
C ASP A 820 5.75 -2.34 -42.70
N TYR A 821 4.85 -2.22 -41.73
CA TYR A 821 3.40 -2.31 -41.96
C TYR A 821 2.61 -1.10 -41.43
N LEU A 822 1.87 -0.42 -42.30
CA LEU A 822 0.94 0.67 -41.94
C LEU A 822 -0.49 0.14 -41.83
N ASP A 823 -1.13 0.38 -40.69
CA ASP A 823 -2.50 -0.06 -40.42
C ASP A 823 -3.40 1.14 -40.15
N LEU A 824 -4.38 1.35 -41.02
CA LEU A 824 -5.33 2.45 -40.94
C LEU A 824 -6.68 1.95 -40.42
N ALA A 825 -7.18 2.57 -39.36
CA ALA A 825 -8.46 2.23 -38.74
C ALA A 825 -9.31 3.49 -38.52
N GLY A 826 -10.59 3.29 -38.23
CA GLY A 826 -11.50 4.42 -37.99
C GLY A 826 -11.85 5.17 -39.27
N THR A 827 -12.08 6.48 -39.13
CA THR A 827 -12.38 7.36 -40.27
C THR A 827 -11.27 7.41 -41.32
N LEU A 828 -10.02 7.07 -40.98
CA LEU A 828 -8.89 7.03 -41.92
C LEU A 828 -9.09 6.11 -43.13
N THR A 829 -9.91 5.06 -43.00
CA THR A 829 -10.16 4.14 -44.13
C THR A 829 -11.08 4.74 -45.20
N ASN A 830 -11.82 5.80 -44.86
CA ASN A 830 -12.83 6.40 -45.75
C ASN A 830 -12.54 7.88 -46.07
N ASP A 831 -11.87 8.61 -45.15
CA ASP A 831 -11.46 10.00 -45.33
C ASP A 831 -10.03 10.22 -44.80
N LEU A 832 -9.06 9.75 -45.58
CA LEU A 832 -7.64 9.85 -45.23
C LEU A 832 -7.17 11.30 -45.11
N ALA A 833 -7.55 12.18 -46.04
CA ALA A 833 -7.05 13.55 -46.09
C ALA A 833 -7.68 14.47 -45.02
N GLY A 834 -8.90 14.16 -44.55
CA GLY A 834 -9.52 14.85 -43.43
C GLY A 834 -8.86 14.55 -42.08
N HIS A 835 -8.30 13.35 -41.93
CA HIS A 835 -7.88 12.81 -40.63
C HIS A 835 -6.38 12.49 -40.49
N LEU A 836 -5.63 12.46 -41.58
CA LEU A 836 -4.17 12.32 -41.58
C LEU A 836 -3.52 13.49 -42.32
N PHE A 837 -2.64 14.21 -41.62
CA PHE A 837 -1.86 15.27 -42.20
C PHE A 837 -0.38 15.04 -41.91
N VAL A 838 0.41 14.94 -42.96
CA VAL A 838 1.88 14.91 -42.88
C VAL A 838 2.35 16.31 -43.25
N ASP A 839 3.38 16.87 -42.61
CA ASP A 839 3.95 18.22 -42.87
C ASP A 839 4.97 18.24 -44.03
N THR A 840 5.30 19.44 -44.53
CA THR A 840 6.21 19.61 -45.68
C THR A 840 7.64 19.15 -45.46
N ASN A 841 8.08 19.07 -44.21
CA ASN A 841 9.41 18.59 -43.84
C ASN A 841 9.43 17.07 -43.53
N MET A 842 8.36 16.33 -43.84
CA MET A 842 8.20 14.92 -43.46
C MET A 842 7.63 14.08 -44.60
N VAL A 843 8.06 12.82 -44.73
CA VAL A 843 7.44 11.81 -45.60
C VAL A 843 7.22 10.51 -44.82
N LEU A 844 6.07 9.85 -45.02
CA LEU A 844 5.79 8.53 -44.44
C LEU A 844 5.99 7.47 -45.53
N TYR A 845 7.02 6.65 -45.36
CA TYR A 845 7.29 5.50 -46.19
C TYR A 845 6.72 4.24 -45.54
N PHE A 846 6.01 3.44 -46.30
CA PHE A 846 5.43 2.17 -45.83
C PHE A 846 5.75 1.04 -46.81
N ALA A 847 5.99 -0.17 -46.32
CA ALA A 847 6.27 -1.31 -47.20
C ALA A 847 4.99 -2.06 -47.59
N ASN A 848 4.01 -2.11 -46.71
CA ASN A 848 2.65 -2.58 -47.03
C ASN A 848 1.63 -1.92 -46.09
N ALA A 849 0.35 -2.08 -46.42
CA ALA A 849 -0.74 -1.62 -45.58
C ALA A 849 -1.95 -2.56 -45.60
N ASN A 850 -2.91 -2.32 -44.70
CA ASN A 850 -4.21 -2.99 -44.70
C ASN A 850 -5.15 -2.51 -45.83
N VAL A 851 -4.77 -1.44 -46.53
CA VAL A 851 -5.37 -0.93 -47.77
C VAL A 851 -4.38 -1.14 -48.91
N ALA A 852 -4.86 -1.28 -50.15
CA ALA A 852 -4.01 -1.49 -51.33
C ALA A 852 -2.87 -0.44 -51.40
N PRO A 853 -1.58 -0.85 -51.34
CA PRO A 853 -0.44 0.08 -51.32
C PRO A 853 -0.42 1.07 -52.47
N GLU A 854 -0.83 0.64 -53.66
CA GLU A 854 -0.89 1.46 -54.87
C GLU A 854 -1.90 2.60 -54.77
N SER A 855 -2.96 2.43 -53.96
CA SER A 855 -3.94 3.49 -53.73
C SER A 855 -3.43 4.57 -52.77
N LEU A 856 -2.49 4.21 -51.90
CA LEU A 856 -1.86 5.09 -50.92
C LEU A 856 -0.61 5.78 -51.48
N ASP A 857 0.13 5.15 -52.39
CA ASP A 857 1.35 5.73 -52.97
C ASP A 857 1.04 7.02 -53.73
N GLY A 858 1.71 8.11 -53.34
CA GLY A 858 1.51 9.44 -53.93
C GLY A 858 0.42 10.27 -53.26
N GLN A 859 -0.36 9.71 -52.32
CA GLN A 859 -1.37 10.46 -51.56
C GLN A 859 -0.77 11.56 -50.68
N LEU A 860 -1.64 12.46 -50.20
CA LEU A 860 -1.27 13.60 -49.35
C LEU A 860 -0.20 14.50 -49.98
N GLY A 861 -0.27 14.70 -51.30
CA GLY A 861 0.69 15.51 -52.05
C GLY A 861 2.06 14.83 -52.20
N GLY A 862 2.10 13.50 -52.33
CA GLY A 862 3.34 12.73 -52.45
C GLY A 862 4.00 12.38 -51.12
N ARG A 863 3.29 12.54 -49.99
CA ARG A 863 3.82 12.34 -48.64
C ARG A 863 3.57 10.96 -48.04
N LEU A 864 2.70 10.16 -48.65
CA LEU A 864 2.65 8.72 -48.44
C LEU A 864 3.33 8.03 -49.62
N ARG A 865 4.37 7.23 -49.35
CA ARG A 865 5.18 6.61 -50.41
C ARG A 865 5.40 5.13 -50.15
N TRP A 866 5.11 4.30 -51.15
CA TRP A 866 5.26 2.86 -51.05
C TRP A 866 6.70 2.41 -51.35
N VAL A 867 7.30 1.64 -50.44
CA VAL A 867 8.62 1.02 -50.61
C VAL A 867 8.45 -0.44 -51.02
N LYS A 868 8.00 -0.65 -52.25
CA LYS A 868 7.64 -1.96 -52.82
C LYS A 868 8.76 -3.02 -52.79
N ASP A 869 10.02 -2.60 -52.77
CA ASP A 869 11.17 -3.51 -52.82
C ASP A 869 11.68 -3.90 -51.42
N TYR A 870 11.12 -3.33 -50.35
CA TYR A 870 11.42 -3.75 -48.98
C TYR A 870 10.54 -4.94 -48.58
N ALA A 871 11.16 -6.06 -48.21
CA ALA A 871 10.48 -7.26 -47.72
C ALA A 871 10.84 -7.49 -46.25
N GLY A 872 10.07 -6.87 -45.35
CA GLY A 872 10.31 -6.87 -43.91
C GLY A 872 9.84 -8.12 -43.18
N LEU A 873 9.66 -7.98 -41.86
CA LEU A 873 9.11 -9.04 -41.01
C LEU A 873 7.60 -9.19 -41.25
N ASN A 874 6.90 -8.07 -41.29
CA ASN A 874 5.45 -8.00 -41.37
C ASN A 874 4.95 -8.04 -42.83
N THR A 875 5.87 -7.90 -43.79
CA THR A 875 5.53 -7.73 -45.22
C THR A 875 6.27 -8.66 -46.16
N GLY A 876 7.27 -9.40 -45.70
CA GLY A 876 8.03 -10.31 -46.54
C GLY A 876 7.40 -11.70 -46.66
N VAL A 877 7.41 -12.26 -47.86
CA VAL A 877 7.03 -13.64 -48.15
C VAL A 877 8.10 -14.30 -49.01
N ASP A 878 8.36 -15.58 -48.78
CA ASP A 878 9.30 -16.36 -49.57
C ASP A 878 8.62 -16.85 -50.85
N VAL A 879 9.22 -16.56 -52.00
CA VAL A 879 8.73 -16.99 -53.32
C VAL A 879 9.81 -17.82 -54.01
N GLN A 880 9.41 -18.97 -54.54
CA GLN A 880 10.31 -19.86 -55.29
C GLN A 880 10.33 -19.45 -56.77
N LEU A 881 11.53 -19.29 -57.31
CA LEU A 881 11.78 -19.04 -58.72
C LEU A 881 11.84 -20.37 -59.50
N ARG A 882 11.60 -20.33 -60.82
CA ARG A 882 11.65 -21.51 -61.70
C ARG A 882 13.00 -22.22 -61.71
N ASP A 883 14.08 -21.52 -61.41
CA ASP A 883 15.43 -22.09 -61.30
C ASP A 883 15.71 -22.80 -59.95
N GLY A 884 14.72 -22.85 -59.07
CA GLY A 884 14.78 -23.52 -57.77
C GLY A 884 15.28 -22.65 -56.62
N ARG A 885 15.69 -21.40 -56.87
CA ARG A 885 16.05 -20.44 -55.82
C ARG A 885 14.81 -19.90 -55.10
N THR A 886 14.98 -19.43 -53.87
CA THR A 886 13.95 -18.71 -53.11
C THR A 886 14.38 -17.27 -52.90
N VAL A 887 13.50 -16.32 -53.21
CA VAL A 887 13.69 -14.90 -52.97
C VAL A 887 12.64 -14.41 -51.98
N LYS A 888 13.03 -13.51 -51.09
CA LYS A 888 12.10 -12.86 -50.17
C LYS A 888 11.57 -11.59 -50.81
N VAL A 889 10.26 -11.53 -51.03
CA VAL A 889 9.59 -10.43 -51.73
C VAL A 889 8.55 -9.77 -50.84
N ASN A 890 8.26 -8.52 -51.13
CA ASN A 890 7.17 -7.83 -50.47
C ASN A 890 5.83 -8.43 -50.90
N VAL A 891 4.96 -8.76 -49.94
CA VAL A 891 3.66 -9.39 -50.18
C VAL A 891 2.68 -8.47 -50.92
N GLY A 892 2.76 -7.16 -50.71
CA GLY A 892 2.02 -6.16 -51.49
C GLY A 892 2.49 -6.14 -52.94
N LYS A 893 3.80 -6.23 -53.19
CA LYS A 893 4.36 -6.34 -54.55
C LYS A 893 3.93 -7.64 -55.22
N LEU A 894 3.99 -8.77 -54.52
CA LEU A 894 3.54 -10.07 -55.04
C LEU A 894 2.05 -10.06 -55.40
N ASN A 895 1.20 -9.45 -54.57
CA ASN A 895 -0.25 -9.40 -54.80
C ASN A 895 -0.70 -8.17 -55.61
N SER A 896 0.24 -7.46 -56.25
CA SER A 896 -0.10 -6.26 -57.02
C SER A 896 -0.90 -6.63 -58.26
N GLN A 897 -2.02 -5.92 -58.47
CA GLN A 897 -2.84 -6.02 -59.69
C GLN A 897 -2.42 -5.01 -60.78
N VAL A 898 -1.36 -4.24 -60.52
CA VAL A 898 -0.89 -3.18 -61.41
C VAL A 898 0.54 -3.46 -61.87
N LEU A 899 1.40 -3.95 -60.98
CA LEU A 899 2.77 -4.28 -61.32
C LEU A 899 2.87 -5.63 -62.03
N ASP A 900 3.69 -5.66 -63.07
CA ASP A 900 4.15 -6.86 -63.78
C ASP A 900 5.68 -6.79 -63.72
N SER A 901 6.26 -7.59 -62.80
CA SER A 901 7.65 -7.44 -62.35
C SER A 901 8.68 -8.17 -63.21
N ASP A 902 8.27 -9.17 -64.00
CA ASP A 902 9.12 -9.85 -64.98
C ASP A 902 8.78 -9.46 -66.44
N ALA A 903 7.74 -8.65 -66.63
CA ALA A 903 7.33 -8.07 -67.90
C ALA A 903 6.93 -9.07 -68.98
N ASP A 904 6.26 -10.14 -68.56
CA ASP A 904 5.70 -11.14 -69.47
C ASP A 904 4.27 -10.79 -69.96
N GLY A 905 3.67 -9.73 -69.42
CA GLY A 905 2.34 -9.23 -69.75
C GLY A 905 1.25 -9.64 -68.74
N ILE A 906 1.59 -10.37 -67.68
CA ILE A 906 0.68 -10.79 -66.61
C ILE A 906 1.03 -10.04 -65.33
N VAL A 907 0.04 -9.41 -64.70
CA VAL A 907 0.27 -8.71 -63.43
C VAL A 907 0.57 -9.70 -62.30
N ASN A 908 1.39 -9.28 -61.34
CA ASN A 908 1.94 -10.15 -60.29
C ASN A 908 0.89 -11.00 -59.57
N ALA A 909 -0.27 -10.41 -59.23
CA ALA A 909 -1.35 -11.10 -58.52
C ALA A 909 -1.96 -12.29 -59.27
N SER A 910 -1.82 -12.32 -60.60
CA SER A 910 -2.35 -13.36 -61.49
C SER A 910 -1.26 -14.18 -62.17
N ASP A 911 0.00 -13.91 -61.87
CA ASP A 911 1.15 -14.58 -62.45
C ASP A 911 1.67 -15.70 -61.52
N LEU A 912 2.02 -16.85 -62.12
CA LEU A 912 2.63 -17.98 -61.45
C LEU A 912 4.15 -17.81 -61.28
N SER A 913 4.78 -16.85 -61.97
CA SER A 913 6.22 -16.62 -62.03
C SER A 913 6.67 -15.14 -61.98
N PRO A 914 6.06 -14.27 -61.16
CA PRO A 914 6.20 -12.81 -61.26
C PRO A 914 7.60 -12.24 -61.04
N PHE A 915 8.57 -13.06 -60.63
CA PHE A 915 9.92 -12.63 -60.28
C PHE A 915 11.01 -13.47 -60.94
N ASP A 916 10.71 -14.25 -61.98
CA ASP A 916 11.71 -15.06 -62.70
C ASP A 916 12.68 -14.25 -63.57
N GLY A 917 12.45 -12.95 -63.68
CA GLY A 917 13.32 -12.00 -64.36
C GLY A 917 12.88 -11.70 -65.79
N ILE A 918 13.33 -10.54 -66.29
CA ILE A 918 12.81 -9.98 -67.53
C ILE A 918 13.44 -10.67 -68.74
N VAL A 919 12.59 -11.27 -69.58
CA VAL A 919 13.00 -11.83 -70.87
C VAL A 919 13.02 -10.70 -71.91
N ILE A 920 14.21 -10.19 -72.22
CA ILE A 920 14.37 -9.12 -73.21
C ILE A 920 14.25 -9.69 -74.63
N ASN A 921 13.05 -9.59 -75.22
CA ASN A 921 12.81 -9.88 -76.63
C ASN A 921 13.05 -8.63 -77.47
N SER A 922 14.31 -8.40 -77.85
CA SER A 922 14.68 -7.24 -78.67
C SER A 922 14.56 -7.50 -80.17
N GLN A 923 14.00 -6.55 -80.91
CA GLN A 923 14.04 -6.51 -82.37
C GLN A 923 14.88 -5.33 -82.84
N VAL A 924 15.62 -5.51 -83.94
CA VAL A 924 16.39 -4.43 -84.57
C VAL A 924 15.92 -4.28 -86.00
N THR A 925 15.48 -3.08 -86.37
CA THR A 925 15.17 -2.71 -87.75
C THR A 925 16.05 -1.54 -88.18
N PHE A 926 16.29 -1.40 -89.48
CA PHE A 926 17.11 -0.33 -90.04
C PHE A 926 16.30 0.50 -91.02
N THR A 927 16.53 1.81 -91.04
CA THR A 927 16.01 2.68 -92.10
C THR A 927 17.16 3.26 -92.91
N ASN A 928 17.00 3.24 -94.24
CA ASN A 928 17.98 3.76 -95.20
C ASN A 928 17.84 5.28 -95.46
N VAL A 929 17.29 6.04 -94.50
CA VAL A 929 17.29 7.51 -94.59
C VAL A 929 18.68 7.98 -94.18
N PRO A 930 19.48 8.65 -95.03
CA PRO A 930 20.84 9.02 -94.67
C PRO A 930 20.84 9.96 -93.44
N PRO A 931 21.49 9.60 -92.32
CA PRO A 931 22.36 8.44 -92.09
C PRO A 931 21.64 7.15 -91.63
N LEU A 932 22.13 5.98 -92.06
CA LEU A 932 21.62 4.64 -91.67
C LEU A 932 21.42 4.57 -90.14
N THR A 933 20.18 4.36 -89.71
CA THR A 933 19.81 4.38 -88.28
C THR A 933 19.18 3.04 -87.88
N ALA A 934 19.68 2.46 -86.80
CA ALA A 934 19.11 1.28 -86.15
C ALA A 934 18.00 1.71 -85.19
N PHE A 935 16.87 1.02 -85.26
CA PHE A 935 15.75 1.11 -84.31
C PHE A 935 15.72 -0.20 -83.53
N VAL A 936 16.18 -0.15 -82.29
CA VAL A 936 16.17 -1.27 -81.36
C VAL A 936 14.91 -1.16 -80.51
N THR A 937 14.05 -2.16 -80.56
CA THR A 937 12.79 -2.18 -79.81
C THR A 937 12.72 -3.35 -78.86
N TRP A 938 12.21 -3.15 -77.65
CA TRP A 938 11.94 -4.22 -76.68
C TRP A 938 10.78 -3.83 -75.76
N GLU A 939 10.14 -4.82 -75.13
CA GLU A 939 9.16 -4.58 -74.07
C GLU A 939 9.91 -4.23 -72.79
N ALA A 940 9.79 -2.98 -72.33
CA ALA A 940 10.46 -2.52 -71.12
C ALA A 940 9.52 -2.66 -69.92
N ALA A 941 9.91 -3.48 -68.95
CA ALA A 941 9.31 -3.55 -67.63
C ALA A 941 9.15 -2.17 -66.97
N ALA A 942 8.05 -1.97 -66.26
CA ALA A 942 7.72 -0.76 -65.53
C ALA A 942 8.82 -0.44 -64.50
N GLN A 943 9.14 0.84 -64.37
CA GLN A 943 10.14 1.37 -63.43
C GLN A 943 11.52 0.68 -63.46
N THR A 944 11.91 0.09 -64.59
CA THR A 944 13.15 -0.67 -64.74
C THR A 944 14.19 0.10 -65.57
N VAL A 945 15.46 -0.02 -65.18
CA VAL A 945 16.61 0.57 -65.88
C VAL A 945 17.28 -0.47 -66.78
N TYR A 946 17.43 -0.11 -68.05
CA TYR A 946 18.09 -0.89 -69.09
C TYR A 946 19.40 -0.21 -69.50
N GLN A 947 20.44 -1.01 -69.71
CA GLN A 947 21.68 -0.62 -70.34
C GLN A 947 21.66 -1.11 -71.79
N VAL A 948 21.82 -0.18 -72.73
CA VAL A 948 21.97 -0.48 -74.14
C VAL A 948 23.45 -0.38 -74.46
N GLU A 949 24.06 -1.49 -74.85
CA GLU A 949 25.46 -1.59 -75.23
C GLU A 949 25.59 -1.96 -76.71
N VAL A 950 26.72 -1.59 -77.31
CA VAL A 950 27.02 -1.84 -78.71
C VAL A 950 28.38 -2.48 -78.90
N ASN A 951 28.50 -3.33 -79.92
CA ASN A 951 29.76 -3.91 -80.37
C ASN A 951 29.77 -4.01 -81.90
N THR A 952 30.95 -3.97 -82.51
CA THR A 952 31.15 -4.14 -83.96
C THR A 952 31.60 -5.55 -84.33
N ASN A 953 31.89 -6.43 -83.35
CA ASN A 953 32.24 -7.83 -83.55
C ASN A 953 31.67 -8.71 -82.42
N LEU A 954 30.72 -9.58 -82.77
CA LEU A 954 30.03 -10.46 -81.82
C LEU A 954 30.95 -11.50 -81.16
N LEU A 955 32.01 -11.93 -81.85
CA LEU A 955 32.91 -13.01 -81.41
C LEU A 955 34.17 -12.50 -80.69
N GLY A 956 34.38 -11.18 -80.60
CA GLY A 956 35.50 -10.58 -79.87
C GLY A 956 35.48 -9.05 -79.86
N GLY A 957 35.86 -8.45 -78.74
CA GLY A 957 35.81 -6.99 -78.50
C GLY A 957 35.06 -6.65 -77.21
N ALA A 958 35.32 -5.48 -76.63
CA ALA A 958 34.60 -4.99 -75.46
C ALA A 958 33.29 -4.33 -75.90
N TRP A 959 32.18 -4.73 -75.26
CA TRP A 959 30.91 -4.03 -75.40
C TRP A 959 31.04 -2.60 -74.85
N GLN A 960 30.55 -1.63 -75.60
CA GLN A 960 30.58 -0.21 -75.22
C GLN A 960 29.19 0.24 -74.81
N LEU A 961 29.06 0.86 -73.63
CA LEU A 961 27.80 1.44 -73.18
C LEU A 961 27.40 2.57 -74.13
N LEU A 962 26.22 2.45 -74.74
CA LEU A 962 25.66 3.42 -75.66
C LEU A 962 24.71 4.37 -74.93
N ALA A 963 23.82 3.84 -74.09
CA ALA A 963 22.93 4.62 -73.25
C ALA A 963 22.37 3.79 -72.09
N ASN A 964 21.90 4.49 -71.06
CA ASN A 964 20.96 3.94 -70.09
C ASN A 964 19.55 4.43 -70.44
N PHE A 965 18.57 3.53 -70.46
CA PHE A 965 17.17 3.83 -70.68
C PHE A 965 16.36 3.42 -69.45
N THR A 966 15.51 4.30 -68.94
CA THR A 966 14.60 3.99 -67.82
C THR A 966 13.16 4.02 -68.30
N ASN A 967 12.42 2.93 -68.13
CA ASN A 967 10.97 2.98 -68.28
C ASN A 967 10.35 3.55 -67.00
N SER A 968 10.21 4.86 -66.88
CA SER A 968 9.64 5.48 -65.66
C SER A 968 8.13 5.29 -65.50
N ALA A 969 7.45 4.64 -66.46
CA ALA A 969 6.01 4.39 -66.38
C ALA A 969 5.69 3.29 -65.37
N THR A 970 4.46 3.29 -64.86
CA THR A 970 3.92 2.26 -63.95
C THR A 970 3.47 1.00 -64.68
N THR A 971 3.47 1.02 -66.02
CA THR A 971 3.11 -0.10 -66.88
C THR A 971 4.25 -0.44 -67.83
N ASN A 972 4.27 -1.70 -68.25
CA ASN A 972 5.16 -2.16 -69.30
C ASN A 972 4.80 -1.48 -70.61
N ARG A 973 5.80 -1.24 -71.44
CA ARG A 973 5.59 -0.67 -72.77
C ARG A 973 6.70 -1.07 -73.73
N VAL A 974 6.35 -1.20 -75.00
CA VAL A 974 7.32 -1.22 -76.10
C VAL A 974 8.11 0.09 -76.08
N VAL A 975 9.43 -0.03 -76.01
CA VAL A 975 10.37 1.09 -76.12
C VAL A 975 11.09 1.02 -77.44
N ILE A 976 11.38 2.18 -78.02
CA ILE A 976 12.17 2.32 -79.24
C ILE A 976 13.42 3.14 -78.90
N PHE A 977 14.58 2.55 -79.05
CA PHE A 977 15.88 3.19 -78.93
C PHE A 977 16.53 3.33 -80.31
N THR A 978 17.05 4.51 -80.62
CA THR A 978 17.65 4.79 -81.93
C THR A 978 19.15 5.02 -81.83
N ASP A 979 19.88 4.50 -82.81
CA ASP A 979 21.33 4.63 -82.89
C ASP A 979 21.79 4.80 -84.34
N VAL A 980 22.58 5.84 -84.61
CA VAL A 980 23.11 6.11 -85.94
C VAL A 980 24.32 5.22 -86.20
N VAL A 981 24.27 4.43 -87.28
CA VAL A 981 25.34 3.52 -87.68
C VAL A 981 26.47 4.32 -88.36
N PRO A 982 27.69 4.38 -87.81
CA PRO A 982 28.81 5.09 -88.41
C PRO A 982 29.19 4.46 -89.76
N ALA A 983 29.54 5.29 -90.75
CA ALA A 983 29.89 4.86 -92.10
C ALA A 983 31.09 3.88 -92.17
N SER A 984 31.91 3.81 -91.12
CA SER A 984 33.05 2.89 -91.00
C SER A 984 32.70 1.49 -90.48
N SER A 985 31.48 1.27 -89.99
CA SER A 985 31.06 0.00 -89.37
C SER A 985 30.31 -0.88 -90.38
N ARG A 986 30.86 -2.06 -90.72
CA ARG A 986 30.19 -3.03 -91.62
C ARG A 986 29.08 -3.81 -90.93
N GLU A 987 29.19 -4.01 -89.63
CA GLU A 987 28.24 -4.72 -88.77
C GLU A 987 28.11 -3.99 -87.43
N ARG A 988 26.95 -4.10 -86.78
CA ARG A 988 26.66 -3.48 -85.48
C ARG A 988 25.73 -4.39 -84.69
N PHE A 989 26.17 -4.77 -83.49
CA PHE A 989 25.46 -5.65 -82.57
C PHE A 989 25.03 -4.86 -81.35
N PHE A 990 23.80 -5.10 -80.90
CA PHE A 990 23.23 -4.47 -79.71
C PHE A 990 23.04 -5.52 -78.63
N ARG A 991 23.38 -5.15 -77.40
CA ARG A 991 23.06 -5.92 -76.20
C ARG A 991 22.26 -5.03 -75.28
N ILE A 992 21.09 -5.51 -74.90
CA ILE A 992 20.27 -4.86 -73.90
C ILE A 992 20.36 -5.75 -72.66
N SER A 993 20.74 -5.15 -71.55
CA SER A 993 20.69 -5.79 -70.24
C SER A 993 19.93 -4.89 -69.29
N TYR A 994 19.30 -5.46 -68.28
CA TYR A 994 18.73 -4.68 -67.18
C TYR A 994 19.52 -4.96 -65.91
N GLN A 995 19.52 -4.02 -64.98
CA GLN A 995 19.97 -4.28 -63.62
C GLN A 995 18.71 -4.56 -62.77
N PRO A 996 18.54 -5.78 -62.23
CA PRO A 996 17.43 -6.12 -61.35
C PRO A 996 17.37 -5.23 -60.10
#